data_AF-A0AA37SLK5-F1
#
_entry.id   AF-A0AA37SLK5-F1
#
_cell.length_a   1.000
_cell.length_b   1.000
_cell.length_c   1.000
_cell.angle_alpha   90.00
_cell.angle_beta   90.00
_cell.angle_gamma   90.00
#
_symmetry.space_group_name_H-M   'P 1'
#
loop_
_entity.id
_entity.type
_entity.pdbx_description
1 polymer ?
#
loop_
_entity_poly.entity_id
_entity_poly.type
_entity_poly.pdbx_seq_one_letter_code
_entity_poly.pdbx_strand_id
1 'polypeptide(L)'
;MRKTLIHIGFCFILVLKLNAQFLQTVNFSKEEVEIYSGIVGMYEEKSRFLWFYGFDGISRYDGSNFEKIEDIYPEAINLPSKNCLSLHRSEDYFWIGTSYQGLYTIDQKGSFSSFQELLNSNQKFEAKSIKKILTYKNYLFVLSEYGLEIFKRDQAKYRKVELASLNSKSINDITIQDELIYAATPTSVQIANLETKHVETFENYNEARFFKDSERKVWVAYLQNGNHISYYEPKLKQFIGPSYQPYKNYKSSRHYVWLENNRLLSFPVNGLFIEIVDFEKEEIQHILESLYELGEERFLRQPFQDSKQRTWLFSKNLHYIINDSPFTPTYLSKNIGSVNDMVVMADKILMSITNKGLYVYHKKTNKLEHFTDNNSKLADDFISSLVDFGKGRIGVCMFNYFQVYNTETGFEEAVEFPGIIRSAVENDNYYCLGGYKNAFKVNKANGVVKKIEIPTFNPNAGNAINAILQKDESNLILGSANLGLINYNLNEDEVDVASILVSVLHDSLKITKINHADISPNKKLIALAMDNGLIIKHLNGKKEKVNTKDHFFTNVVFASDSVLFASARDKILRVSLPSFEIKSFNYKQGLINKNYNLRSSYKDEHGRIFFGGENGIDQIIDEGLELQNTINEILIDQVYFNGVPQFIDPDQKIKIPNDVKILEVKVTTPQASSGGRNTFQARIDQEGAWLNLSGKNRFVLYNPKPGKMNLEFRSVDEYGSVTSKVKELEATIKQKWYENFALLTGLAFLCLAGITLGLFKYQKVKNSRIQEKLILQEELARLELTALNSQMNPHFIFNALSSIKQLITSNETKTAEIYLSKYSKLLRHVIQYSTHQKIKLSEELDFIRNYLDLELLRFSDAFEYQINNKVENPENILIPPFFIQPQLENAIKHGLLNKKEHSLIVIELMEENGMVKIIIEDNGIGREAASKMKIYKNTNTKKGIFLTEERIKNLNKLNFKSSFFMEDLYKNNMANGTRAVLMFEKNKA
;
A
#
# COMPACT_ATOMS: atom_id res chain seq x y z
N MET A 1 -5.95 85.97 -1.83
CA MET A 1 -6.13 84.51 -1.65
C MET A 1 -5.68 83.72 -2.88
N ARG A 2 -4.38 83.72 -3.19
CA ARG A 2 -3.80 82.86 -4.25
C ARG A 2 -2.34 82.47 -4.01
N LYS A 3 -1.68 83.05 -3.00
CA LYS A 3 -0.36 82.64 -2.51
C LYS A 3 -0.39 81.67 -1.30
N THR A 4 -1.56 81.48 -0.68
CA THR A 4 -1.74 80.55 0.44
C THR A 4 -2.11 79.13 0.00
N LEU A 5 -2.47 78.89 -1.27
CA LEU A 5 -2.73 77.54 -1.79
C LEU A 5 -1.46 76.83 -2.32
N ILE A 6 -0.37 77.56 -2.57
CA ILE A 6 0.88 76.99 -3.11
C ILE A 6 1.79 76.44 -1.99
N HIS A 7 1.48 76.71 -0.71
CA HIS A 7 2.18 76.09 0.43
C HIS A 7 1.46 74.84 1.00
N ILE A 8 0.23 74.56 0.56
CA ILE A 8 -0.50 73.33 0.95
C ILE A 8 -0.29 72.21 -0.08
N GLY A 9 0.04 72.54 -1.34
CA GLY A 9 0.37 71.55 -2.38
C GLY A 9 1.81 71.02 -2.35
N PHE A 10 2.73 71.63 -1.59
CA PHE A 10 4.13 71.19 -1.50
C PHE A 10 4.45 70.34 -0.26
N CYS A 11 3.48 70.20 0.67
CA CYS A 11 3.62 69.34 1.86
C CYS A 11 3.02 67.93 1.68
N PHE A 12 2.41 67.61 0.54
CA PHE A 12 1.80 66.30 0.29
C PHE A 12 2.65 65.34 -0.58
N ILE A 13 3.81 65.78 -1.08
CA ILE A 13 4.73 64.95 -1.90
C ILE A 13 5.90 64.37 -1.07
N LEU A 14 5.89 64.55 0.26
CA LEU A 14 6.97 64.05 1.15
C LEU A 14 6.51 63.08 2.25
N VAL A 15 5.31 62.50 2.11
CA VAL A 15 4.68 61.65 3.15
C VAL A 15 4.47 60.17 2.75
N LEU A 16 4.79 59.73 1.53
CA LEU A 16 4.61 58.31 1.14
C LEU A 16 5.89 57.63 0.63
N LYS A 17 7.02 57.85 1.32
CA LYS A 17 8.23 57.00 1.18
C LYS A 17 8.30 55.88 2.24
N LEU A 18 7.15 55.45 2.74
CA LEU A 18 7.02 54.41 3.78
C LEU A 18 6.26 53.22 3.18
N ASN A 19 6.92 52.50 2.30
CA ASN A 19 6.69 51.09 1.97
C ASN A 19 7.79 50.68 0.99
N ALA A 20 9.05 50.81 1.41
CA ALA A 20 10.12 50.08 0.73
C ALA A 20 9.90 48.61 1.07
N GLN A 21 9.28 47.86 0.16
CA GLN A 21 9.11 46.43 0.33
C GLN A 21 10.49 45.80 0.18
N PHE A 22 11.04 45.28 1.27
CA PHE A 22 12.36 44.66 1.25
C PHE A 22 12.27 43.33 0.49
N LEU A 23 13.02 43.23 -0.61
CA LEU A 23 13.22 41.97 -1.31
C LEU A 23 14.09 41.07 -0.45
N GLN A 24 13.50 39.98 0.05
CA GLN A 24 14.21 39.04 0.88
C GLN A 24 14.96 38.03 0.03
N THR A 25 16.26 37.85 0.29
CA THR A 25 17.09 36.87 -0.41
C THR A 25 17.32 35.64 0.45
N VAL A 26 17.14 34.46 -0.15
CA VAL A 26 17.53 33.17 0.43
C VAL A 26 18.75 32.66 -0.34
N ASN A 27 19.78 32.25 0.40
CA ASN A 27 21.07 31.87 -0.15
C ASN A 27 21.30 30.38 0.07
N PHE A 28 21.61 29.65 -1.00
CA PHE A 28 22.04 28.27 -0.87
C PHE A 28 23.56 28.18 -0.86
N SER A 29 24.09 27.39 0.06
CA SER A 29 25.54 27.17 0.19
C SER A 29 26.06 26.16 -0.85
N LYS A 30 27.39 26.14 -1.02
CA LYS A 30 28.10 25.15 -1.85
C LYS A 30 27.81 23.71 -1.45
N GLU A 31 27.61 23.47 -0.17
CA GLU A 31 27.37 22.14 0.36
C GLU A 31 25.93 21.67 0.11
N GLU A 32 24.99 22.61 -0.05
CA GLU A 32 23.59 22.30 -0.35
C GLU A 32 23.33 22.11 -1.85
N VAL A 33 24.05 22.85 -2.70
CA VAL A 33 23.91 22.80 -4.16
C VAL A 33 25.07 22.01 -4.75
N GLU A 34 24.86 20.73 -5.02
CA GLU A 34 25.92 19.84 -5.52
C GLU A 34 26.48 20.23 -6.91
N ILE A 35 25.83 21.14 -7.64
CA ILE A 35 26.26 21.72 -8.94
C ILE A 35 26.68 23.20 -8.78
N TYR A 36 27.64 23.44 -7.90
CA TYR A 36 27.95 24.78 -7.41
C TYR A 36 28.66 25.71 -8.41
N SER A 37 29.49 25.21 -9.35
CA SER A 37 30.24 26.10 -10.24
C SER A 37 29.50 26.39 -11.54
N GLY A 38 28.91 27.59 -11.61
CA GLY A 38 28.39 28.17 -12.85
C GLY A 38 27.06 27.60 -13.31
N ILE A 39 26.02 27.72 -12.48
CA ILE A 39 24.63 27.54 -12.91
C ILE A 39 24.37 28.49 -14.08
N VAL A 40 23.95 27.94 -15.21
CA VAL A 40 23.69 28.67 -16.45
C VAL A 40 22.23 29.10 -16.53
N GLY A 41 21.32 28.30 -16.00
CA GLY A 41 19.91 28.62 -15.95
C GLY A 41 19.10 27.60 -15.18
N MET A 42 17.79 27.79 -15.25
CA MET A 42 16.81 26.92 -14.62
C MET A 42 15.66 26.62 -15.57
N TYR A 43 15.04 25.46 -15.38
CA TYR A 43 13.84 25.03 -16.06
C TYR A 43 12.80 24.57 -15.02
N GLU A 44 11.57 25.09 -15.11
CA GLU A 44 10.46 24.66 -14.27
C GLU A 44 9.61 23.62 -15.00
N GLU A 45 9.51 22.41 -14.43
CA GLU A 45 8.75 21.32 -15.00
C GLU A 45 7.30 21.35 -14.51
N LYS A 46 6.40 21.97 -15.30
CA LYS A 46 4.93 22.02 -15.06
C LYS A 46 4.56 22.39 -13.61
N SER A 47 5.26 23.34 -12.99
CA SER A 47 5.05 23.75 -11.59
C SER A 47 5.31 22.67 -10.53
N ARG A 48 6.03 21.59 -10.89
CA ARG A 48 6.40 20.49 -9.99
C ARG A 48 7.84 20.64 -9.54
N PHE A 49 8.79 20.56 -10.47
CA PHE A 49 10.21 20.51 -10.14
C PHE A 49 10.97 21.69 -10.71
N LEU A 50 11.99 22.14 -9.99
CA LEU A 50 12.93 23.12 -10.49
C LEU A 50 14.21 22.40 -10.91
N TRP A 51 14.57 22.48 -12.17
CA TRP A 51 15.77 21.88 -12.73
C TRP A 51 16.82 22.96 -12.94
N PHE A 52 17.95 22.84 -12.27
CA PHE A 52 19.10 23.70 -12.40
C PHE A 52 20.14 23.02 -13.28
N TYR A 53 20.74 23.78 -14.19
CA TYR A 53 21.76 23.26 -15.09
C TYR A 53 22.91 24.25 -15.22
N GLY A 54 24.12 23.72 -15.39
CA GLY A 54 25.33 24.52 -15.40
C GLY A 54 26.52 23.79 -15.98
N PHE A 55 27.71 24.30 -15.66
CA PHE A 55 28.97 23.73 -16.13
C PHE A 55 29.32 22.39 -15.45
N ASP A 56 28.82 22.17 -14.24
CA ASP A 56 29.08 20.97 -13.43
C ASP A 56 28.04 19.85 -13.56
N GLY A 57 26.96 20.08 -14.32
CA GLY A 57 25.90 19.11 -14.51
C GLY A 57 24.50 19.68 -14.37
N ILE A 58 23.57 18.77 -14.07
CA ILE A 58 22.15 19.05 -13.95
C ILE A 58 21.68 18.52 -12.59
N SER A 59 20.90 19.32 -11.89
CA SER A 59 20.28 18.92 -10.62
C SER A 59 18.84 19.36 -10.56
N ARG A 60 18.01 18.51 -9.98
CA ARG A 60 16.61 18.80 -9.68
C ARG A 60 16.48 19.21 -8.22
N TYR A 61 15.72 20.24 -7.97
CA TYR A 61 15.30 20.67 -6.65
C TYR A 61 13.82 20.36 -6.47
N ASP A 62 13.53 19.59 -5.42
CA ASP A 62 12.18 19.14 -5.09
C ASP A 62 11.48 20.06 -4.06
N GLY A 63 12.14 21.15 -3.65
CA GLY A 63 11.66 22.05 -2.59
C GLY A 63 12.34 21.83 -1.24
N SER A 64 13.09 20.74 -1.06
CA SER A 64 13.85 20.47 0.17
C SER A 64 15.29 20.02 -0.09
N ASN A 65 15.52 19.23 -1.14
CA ASN A 65 16.83 18.67 -1.46
C ASN A 65 17.15 18.85 -2.95
N PHE A 66 18.44 18.95 -3.24
CA PHE A 66 18.98 18.84 -4.59
C PHE A 66 19.32 17.38 -4.89
N GLU A 67 18.98 16.93 -6.08
CA GLU A 67 19.28 15.59 -6.58
C GLU A 67 19.92 15.68 -7.96
N LYS A 68 21.00 14.94 -8.17
CA LYS A 68 21.66 14.89 -9.48
C LYS A 68 20.79 14.18 -10.51
N ILE A 69 20.92 14.58 -11.78
CA ILE A 69 20.20 13.91 -12.86
C ILE A 69 20.53 12.42 -12.92
N GLU A 70 21.77 12.02 -12.62
CA GLU A 70 22.21 10.61 -12.61
C GLU A 70 21.55 9.80 -11.49
N ASP A 71 21.12 10.42 -10.40
CA ASP A 71 20.39 9.75 -9.31
C ASP A 71 18.92 9.48 -9.69
N ILE A 72 18.36 10.30 -10.58
CA ILE A 72 16.97 10.21 -11.05
C ILE A 72 16.89 9.30 -12.28
N TYR A 73 17.84 9.49 -13.21
CA TYR A 73 18.00 8.75 -14.46
C TYR A 73 19.42 8.17 -14.50
N PRO A 74 19.62 6.90 -14.06
CA PRO A 74 20.94 6.28 -14.01
C PRO A 74 21.71 6.30 -15.34
N GLU A 75 21.01 6.20 -16.47
CA GLU A 75 21.63 6.28 -17.80
C GLU A 75 22.17 7.66 -18.15
N ALA A 76 21.79 8.72 -17.43
CA ALA A 76 22.33 10.06 -17.62
C ALA A 76 23.84 10.13 -17.28
N ILE A 77 24.42 9.12 -16.62
CA ILE A 77 25.88 8.98 -16.47
C ILE A 77 26.60 8.89 -17.82
N ASN A 78 25.88 8.49 -18.87
CA ASN A 78 26.39 8.40 -20.24
C ASN A 78 26.37 9.76 -20.96
N LEU A 79 25.91 10.85 -20.32
CA LEU A 79 26.03 12.20 -20.86
C LEU A 79 27.51 12.49 -21.13
N PRO A 80 27.89 12.74 -22.39
CA PRO A 80 29.31 12.84 -22.73
C PRO A 80 29.96 14.15 -22.21
N SER A 81 29.14 15.10 -21.75
CA SER A 81 29.55 16.36 -21.14
C SER A 81 28.56 16.74 -20.06
N LYS A 82 29.09 17.13 -18.89
CA LYS A 82 28.30 17.72 -17.80
C LYS A 82 27.98 19.20 -18.03
N ASN A 83 28.67 19.85 -18.98
CA ASN A 83 28.45 21.26 -19.30
C ASN A 83 27.16 21.43 -20.13
N CYS A 84 26.10 21.86 -19.45
CA CYS A 84 24.77 22.04 -20.00
C CYS A 84 24.42 23.53 -20.12
N LEU A 85 23.90 23.93 -21.28
CA LEU A 85 23.52 25.31 -21.59
C LEU A 85 22.01 25.51 -21.70
N SER A 86 21.24 24.44 -21.93
CA SER A 86 19.78 24.51 -22.03
C SER A 86 19.13 23.19 -21.66
N LEU A 87 17.99 23.27 -20.98
CA LEU A 87 17.13 22.14 -20.66
C LEU A 87 15.69 22.44 -21.06
N HIS A 88 14.99 21.40 -21.51
CA HIS A 88 13.56 21.51 -21.83
C HIS A 88 12.87 20.15 -21.77
N ARG A 89 11.71 20.04 -21.11
CA ARG A 89 10.87 18.83 -21.10
C ARG A 89 9.73 18.96 -22.12
N SER A 90 9.64 18.03 -23.06
CA SER A 90 8.43 17.76 -23.84
C SER A 90 7.68 16.56 -23.27
N GLU A 91 6.49 16.25 -23.80
CA GLU A 91 5.68 15.11 -23.33
C GLU A 91 6.47 13.80 -23.31
N ASP A 92 7.26 13.54 -24.34
CA ASP A 92 7.98 12.27 -24.48
C ASP A 92 9.45 12.34 -24.04
N TYR A 93 10.08 13.50 -24.15
CA TYR A 93 11.54 13.63 -24.08
C TYR A 93 11.98 14.70 -23.09
N PHE A 94 13.03 14.42 -22.33
CA PHE A 94 13.78 15.43 -21.58
C PHE A 94 15.00 15.81 -22.40
N TRP A 95 15.02 17.03 -22.91
CA TRP A 95 16.03 17.52 -23.84
C TRP A 95 17.16 18.20 -23.09
N ILE A 96 18.39 17.83 -23.45
CA ILE A 96 19.62 18.30 -22.82
C ILE A 96 20.54 18.88 -23.89
N GLY A 97 20.69 20.21 -23.86
CA GLY A 97 21.61 20.95 -24.72
C GLY A 97 22.95 21.15 -24.04
N THR A 98 24.02 20.65 -24.67
CA THR A 98 25.40 20.79 -24.14
C THR A 98 26.14 21.94 -24.79
N SER A 99 27.26 22.35 -24.18
CA SER A 99 28.10 23.43 -24.72
C SER A 99 28.96 23.02 -25.92
N TYR A 100 29.36 21.74 -26.03
CA TYR A 100 30.37 21.29 -27.00
C TYR A 100 30.08 19.93 -27.67
N GLN A 101 28.98 19.25 -27.34
CA GLN A 101 28.70 17.90 -27.82
C GLN A 101 27.29 17.72 -28.40
N GLY A 102 26.53 18.81 -28.55
CA GLY A 102 25.24 18.82 -29.21
C GLY A 102 24.07 18.53 -28.28
N LEU A 103 23.04 17.89 -28.84
CA LEU A 103 21.72 17.71 -28.25
C LEU A 103 21.47 16.24 -27.90
N TYR A 104 21.03 16.00 -26.67
CA TYR A 104 20.73 14.67 -26.13
C TYR A 104 19.31 14.63 -25.57
N THR A 105 18.79 13.43 -25.38
CA THR A 105 17.53 13.25 -24.70
C THR A 105 17.45 12.00 -23.85
N ILE A 106 16.57 12.06 -22.85
CA ILE A 106 16.14 10.94 -22.04
C ILE A 106 14.64 10.74 -22.31
N ASP A 107 14.24 9.54 -22.72
CA ASP A 107 12.84 9.20 -22.97
C ASP A 107 12.06 8.94 -21.64
N GLN A 108 10.77 8.66 -21.74
CA GLN A 108 9.93 8.33 -20.57
C GLN A 108 10.37 7.07 -19.81
N LYS A 109 11.10 6.15 -20.46
CA LYS A 109 11.61 4.92 -19.84
C LYS A 109 12.97 5.13 -19.17
N GLY A 110 13.53 6.34 -19.26
CA GLY A 110 14.86 6.66 -18.77
C GLY A 110 15.98 6.29 -19.76
N SER A 111 15.64 5.88 -20.99
CA SER A 111 16.63 5.51 -22.01
C SER A 111 17.31 6.76 -22.54
N PHE A 112 18.63 6.77 -22.54
CA PHE A 112 19.45 7.85 -23.06
C PHE A 112 19.70 7.69 -24.57
N SER A 113 19.56 8.77 -25.33
CA SER A 113 19.84 8.77 -26.78
C SER A 113 20.39 10.11 -27.26
N SER A 114 21.26 10.07 -28.26
CA SER A 114 21.67 11.29 -28.98
C SER A 114 20.54 11.76 -29.91
N PHE A 115 20.41 13.08 -30.14
CA PHE A 115 19.39 13.58 -31.07
C PHE A 115 19.59 13.06 -32.51
N GLN A 116 20.83 12.75 -32.88
CA GLN A 116 21.16 12.17 -34.19
C GLN A 116 20.44 10.83 -34.46
N GLU A 117 20.18 10.03 -33.43
CA GLU A 117 19.44 8.76 -33.54
C GLU A 117 17.95 8.97 -33.81
N LEU A 118 17.41 10.11 -33.36
CA LEU A 118 16.02 10.51 -33.54
C LEU A 118 15.76 11.19 -34.89
N LEU A 119 16.81 11.44 -35.69
CA LEU A 119 16.66 11.97 -37.04
C LEU A 119 16.35 10.87 -38.07
N ASN A 120 15.71 11.29 -39.18
CA ASN A 120 15.60 10.45 -40.36
C ASN A 120 17.00 10.15 -40.94
N SER A 121 17.21 8.93 -41.45
CA SER A 121 18.53 8.36 -41.80
C SER A 121 19.39 9.21 -42.75
N ASN A 122 18.76 10.15 -43.48
CA ASN A 122 19.42 11.00 -44.46
C ASN A 122 19.75 12.41 -43.93
N GLN A 123 19.54 12.67 -42.63
CA GLN A 123 19.79 13.97 -42.01
C GLN A 123 20.89 13.88 -40.96
N LYS A 124 21.77 14.88 -40.92
CA LYS A 124 22.83 15.03 -39.92
C LYS A 124 22.57 16.26 -39.05
N PHE A 125 22.90 16.14 -37.77
CA PHE A 125 22.92 17.23 -36.80
C PHE A 125 24.37 17.55 -36.43
N GLU A 126 24.86 18.71 -36.84
CA GLU A 126 26.28 19.08 -36.68
C GLU A 126 26.52 20.09 -35.55
N ALA A 127 25.45 20.69 -35.03
CA ALA A 127 25.54 21.66 -33.95
C ALA A 127 26.06 21.02 -32.66
N LYS A 128 27.06 21.65 -32.05
CA LYS A 128 27.72 21.20 -30.83
C LYS A 128 27.34 22.03 -29.62
N SER A 129 26.98 23.30 -29.80
CA SER A 129 26.66 24.24 -28.73
C SER A 129 25.18 24.64 -28.76
N ILE A 130 24.40 24.07 -27.85
CA ILE A 130 22.94 24.26 -27.86
C ILE A 130 22.54 25.31 -26.83
N LYS A 131 22.26 26.53 -27.32
CA LYS A 131 21.98 27.71 -26.49
C LYS A 131 20.57 27.72 -25.92
N LYS A 132 19.57 27.27 -26.67
CA LYS A 132 18.16 27.26 -26.24
C LYS A 132 17.38 26.16 -26.95
N ILE A 133 16.48 25.51 -26.23
CA ILE A 133 15.58 24.46 -26.74
C ILE A 133 14.16 24.86 -26.39
N LEU A 134 13.24 24.78 -27.37
CA LEU A 134 11.82 24.96 -27.16
C LEU A 134 11.04 23.88 -27.90
N THR A 135 9.90 23.47 -27.37
CA THR A 135 8.95 22.63 -28.11
C THR A 135 7.57 23.28 -28.16
N TYR A 136 6.91 23.17 -29.30
CA TYR A 136 5.55 23.63 -29.49
C TYR A 136 4.80 22.67 -30.42
N LYS A 137 3.67 22.10 -29.94
CA LYS A 137 2.98 21.00 -30.62
C LYS A 137 3.99 19.89 -31.01
N ASN A 138 4.08 19.56 -32.29
CA ASN A 138 5.02 18.53 -32.80
C ASN A 138 6.34 19.12 -33.32
N TYR A 139 6.68 20.37 -32.97
CA TYR A 139 7.90 21.03 -33.41
C TYR A 139 8.92 21.14 -32.27
N LEU A 140 10.18 20.92 -32.62
CA LEU A 140 11.36 21.14 -31.78
C LEU A 140 12.19 22.27 -32.41
N PHE A 141 12.48 23.29 -31.61
CA PHE A 141 13.26 24.46 -31.99
C PHE A 141 14.59 24.40 -31.25
N VAL A 142 15.68 24.42 -32.00
CA VAL A 142 17.03 24.30 -31.46
C VAL A 142 17.82 25.52 -31.90
N LEU A 143 18.15 26.38 -30.94
CA LEU A 143 19.03 27.52 -31.17
C LEU A 143 20.47 27.12 -30.85
N SER A 144 21.33 27.10 -31.86
CA SER A 144 22.73 26.68 -31.74
C SER A 144 23.74 27.78 -32.08
N GLU A 145 25.02 27.45 -32.14
CA GLU A 145 26.07 28.32 -32.69
C GLU A 145 25.86 28.68 -34.17
N TYR A 146 25.09 27.87 -34.92
CA TYR A 146 24.79 28.11 -36.33
C TYR A 146 23.46 28.84 -36.57
N GLY A 147 22.74 29.18 -35.50
CA GLY A 147 21.43 29.82 -35.56
C GLY A 147 20.28 28.88 -35.21
N LEU A 148 19.07 29.22 -35.64
CA LEU A 148 17.85 28.46 -35.35
C LEU A 148 17.62 27.32 -36.35
N GLU A 149 17.56 26.10 -35.84
CA GLU A 149 17.12 24.92 -36.58
C GLU A 149 15.77 24.43 -36.05
N ILE A 150 14.86 24.09 -36.96
CA ILE A 150 13.49 23.68 -36.62
C ILE A 150 13.27 22.27 -37.13
N PHE A 151 12.74 21.41 -36.27
CA PHE A 151 12.47 20.02 -36.59
C PHE A 151 11.00 19.71 -36.31
N LYS A 152 10.32 19.10 -37.28
CA LYS A 152 8.96 18.59 -37.11
C LYS A 152 9.04 17.10 -36.83
N ARG A 153 8.33 16.66 -35.80
CA ARG A 153 8.18 15.25 -35.47
C ARG A 153 7.20 14.58 -36.42
N ASP A 154 7.61 13.44 -36.95
CA ASP A 154 6.84 12.53 -37.77
C ASP A 154 6.97 11.12 -37.18
N GLN A 155 5.94 10.67 -36.48
CA GLN A 155 5.96 9.46 -35.65
C GLN A 155 7.08 9.48 -34.57
N ALA A 156 8.03 8.54 -34.64
CA ALA A 156 9.15 8.43 -33.70
C ALA A 156 10.40 9.22 -34.13
N LYS A 157 10.40 9.82 -35.33
CA LYS A 157 11.56 10.53 -35.88
C LYS A 157 11.29 12.01 -36.13
N TYR A 158 12.37 12.77 -36.25
CA TYR A 158 12.35 14.19 -36.56
C TYR A 158 12.85 14.45 -37.97
N ARG A 159 12.22 15.42 -38.65
CA ARG A 159 12.68 15.96 -39.93
C ARG A 159 12.92 17.46 -39.82
N LYS A 160 14.07 17.93 -40.31
CA LYS A 160 14.36 19.36 -40.43
C LYS A 160 13.34 20.07 -41.34
N VAL A 161 12.89 21.25 -40.92
CA VAL A 161 11.94 22.11 -41.63
C VAL A 161 12.54 23.52 -41.73
N GLU A 162 12.50 24.12 -42.91
CA GLU A 162 12.91 25.51 -43.12
C GLU A 162 11.69 26.45 -43.16
N LEU A 163 11.83 27.60 -42.51
CA LEU A 163 10.93 28.75 -42.67
C LEU A 163 11.62 29.75 -43.60
N ALA A 164 11.15 29.83 -44.85
CA ALA A 164 11.82 30.48 -45.97
C ALA A 164 12.08 32.01 -45.82
N SER A 165 11.70 32.63 -44.71
CA SER A 165 11.83 34.07 -44.48
C SER A 165 12.37 34.45 -43.10
N LEU A 166 12.67 33.47 -42.24
CA LEU A 166 13.26 33.74 -40.94
C LEU A 166 14.79 33.78 -41.06
N ASN A 167 15.45 34.82 -40.56
CA ASN A 167 16.92 34.94 -40.61
C ASN A 167 17.57 34.05 -39.55
N SER A 168 17.46 32.74 -39.73
CA SER A 168 17.82 31.74 -38.73
C SER A 168 19.25 31.86 -38.23
N LYS A 169 20.20 32.22 -39.09
CA LYS A 169 21.64 32.28 -38.76
C LYS A 169 22.02 33.38 -37.78
N SER A 170 21.21 34.45 -37.68
CA SER A 170 21.54 35.60 -36.84
C SER A 170 20.71 35.68 -35.55
N ILE A 171 19.92 34.65 -35.23
CA ILE A 171 19.03 34.69 -34.07
C ILE A 171 19.83 34.51 -32.77
N ASN A 172 19.58 35.39 -31.80
CA ASN A 172 20.23 35.38 -30.48
C ASN A 172 19.29 34.97 -29.34
N ASP A 173 17.98 35.11 -29.52
CA ASP A 173 16.96 34.65 -28.56
C ASP A 173 15.66 34.31 -29.29
N ILE A 174 14.90 33.37 -28.74
CA ILE A 174 13.62 32.92 -29.29
C ILE A 174 12.59 32.69 -28.18
N THR A 175 11.31 32.92 -28.47
CA THR A 175 10.20 32.47 -27.64
C THR A 175 8.97 32.18 -28.51
N ILE A 176 8.01 31.45 -27.97
CA ILE A 176 6.80 31.04 -28.69
C ILE A 176 5.59 31.32 -27.79
N GLN A 177 4.55 31.91 -28.39
CA GLN A 177 3.23 32.11 -27.81
C GLN A 177 2.18 32.11 -28.92
N ASP A 178 1.04 31.44 -28.71
CA ASP A 178 -0.13 31.50 -29.59
C ASP A 178 0.19 31.35 -31.09
N GLU A 179 1.00 30.33 -31.42
CA GLU A 179 1.45 29.99 -32.80
C GLU A 179 2.42 30.99 -33.46
N LEU A 180 2.77 32.07 -32.75
CA LEU A 180 3.77 33.05 -33.15
C LEU A 180 5.13 32.69 -32.55
N ILE A 181 6.14 32.63 -33.42
CA ILE A 181 7.54 32.51 -33.06
C ILE A 181 8.12 33.92 -33.03
N TYR A 182 8.60 34.34 -31.88
CA TYR A 182 9.32 35.58 -31.69
C TYR A 182 10.81 35.27 -31.73
N ALA A 183 11.55 35.92 -32.62
CA ALA A 183 12.98 35.71 -32.82
C ALA A 183 13.70 37.06 -32.78
N ALA A 184 14.69 37.18 -31.90
CA ALA A 184 15.51 38.37 -31.78
C ALA A 184 16.82 38.17 -32.55
N THR A 185 17.16 39.13 -33.41
CA THR A 185 18.47 39.26 -34.04
C THR A 185 19.27 40.35 -33.28
N PRO A 186 20.56 40.62 -33.61
CA PRO A 186 21.31 41.70 -32.98
C PRO A 186 20.66 43.08 -33.10
N THR A 187 19.87 43.34 -34.15
CA THR A 187 19.33 44.67 -34.49
C THR A 187 17.82 44.72 -34.73
N SER A 188 17.15 43.57 -34.81
CA SER A 188 15.73 43.48 -35.18
C SER A 188 15.01 42.35 -34.45
N VAL A 189 13.68 42.43 -34.41
CA VAL A 189 12.80 41.36 -33.94
C VAL A 189 11.96 40.85 -35.10
N GLN A 190 11.93 39.54 -35.29
CA GLN A 190 11.13 38.86 -36.30
C GLN A 190 10.01 38.08 -35.62
N ILE A 191 8.79 38.20 -36.15
CA ILE A 191 7.61 37.45 -35.70
C ILE A 191 7.16 36.56 -36.85
N ALA A 192 7.28 35.25 -36.68
CA ALA A 192 6.90 34.27 -37.68
C ALA A 192 5.68 33.48 -37.23
N ASN A 193 4.69 33.35 -38.10
CA ASN A 193 3.54 32.48 -37.84
C ASN A 193 3.81 31.07 -38.41
N LEU A 194 3.61 30.04 -37.59
CA LEU A 194 3.93 28.66 -37.92
C LEU A 194 3.09 28.06 -39.05
N GLU A 195 1.83 28.47 -39.19
CA GLU A 195 0.90 27.91 -40.17
C GLU A 195 1.00 28.62 -41.52
N THR A 196 0.94 29.96 -41.48
CA THR A 196 0.98 30.80 -42.68
C THR A 196 2.39 30.94 -43.25
N LYS A 197 3.43 30.64 -42.44
CA LYS A 197 4.85 30.89 -42.73
C LYS A 197 5.18 32.35 -43.02
N HIS A 198 4.27 33.27 -42.71
CA HIS A 198 4.50 34.70 -42.84
C HIS A 198 5.44 35.19 -41.75
N VAL A 199 6.38 36.07 -42.09
CA VAL A 199 7.36 36.66 -41.17
C VAL A 199 7.27 38.17 -41.24
N GLU A 200 7.01 38.81 -40.10
CA GLU A 200 7.08 40.26 -39.91
C GLU A 200 8.43 40.61 -39.28
N THR A 201 9.12 41.63 -39.79
CA THR A 201 10.41 42.10 -39.23
C THR A 201 10.28 43.53 -38.74
N PHE A 202 10.74 43.76 -37.51
CA PHE A 202 10.73 45.06 -36.83
C PHE A 202 12.17 45.49 -36.56
N GLU A 203 12.62 46.53 -37.24
CA GLU A 203 13.98 47.08 -37.13
C GLU A 203 14.16 47.98 -35.89
N ASN A 204 15.41 48.23 -35.50
CA ASN A 204 15.83 49.06 -34.34
C ASN A 204 15.57 48.45 -32.96
N TYR A 205 15.52 47.12 -32.87
CA TYR A 205 15.42 46.39 -31.61
C TYR A 205 16.80 45.81 -31.24
N ASN A 206 17.73 46.67 -30.84
CA ASN A 206 19.10 46.23 -30.53
C ASN A 206 19.16 45.44 -29.22
N GLU A 207 19.96 44.38 -29.21
CA GLU A 207 20.13 43.48 -28.05
C GLU A 207 18.81 42.95 -27.49
N ALA A 208 17.83 42.70 -28.37
CA ALA A 208 16.50 42.28 -27.95
C ALA A 208 16.50 40.95 -27.18
N ARG A 209 15.76 40.92 -26.06
CA ARG A 209 15.55 39.75 -25.20
C ARG A 209 14.08 39.58 -24.90
N PHE A 210 13.60 38.35 -24.91
CA PHE A 210 12.20 38.06 -24.58
C PHE A 210 12.04 37.64 -23.12
N PHE A 211 10.96 38.10 -22.51
CA PHE A 211 10.48 37.65 -21.21
C PHE A 211 8.95 37.55 -21.24
N LYS A 212 8.35 36.99 -20.19
CA LYS A 212 6.89 36.85 -20.09
C LYS A 212 6.36 37.55 -18.84
N ASP A 213 5.16 38.11 -18.91
CA ASP A 213 4.45 38.65 -17.75
C ASP A 213 3.65 37.58 -17.00
N SER A 214 2.93 37.99 -15.95
CA SER A 214 2.07 37.12 -15.13
C SER A 214 0.95 36.43 -15.93
N GLU A 215 0.51 37.04 -17.04
CA GLU A 215 -0.47 36.46 -17.98
C GLU A 215 0.20 35.62 -19.09
N ARG A 216 1.51 35.39 -18.99
CA ARG A 216 2.37 34.70 -19.96
C ARG A 216 2.48 35.39 -21.32
N LYS A 217 2.11 36.66 -21.40
CA LYS A 217 2.28 37.50 -22.60
C LYS A 217 3.76 37.72 -22.87
N VAL A 218 4.17 37.67 -24.13
CA VAL A 218 5.56 37.90 -24.54
C VAL A 218 5.86 39.41 -24.59
N TRP A 219 6.85 39.80 -23.80
CA TRP A 219 7.47 41.12 -23.81
C TRP A 219 8.87 41.04 -24.41
N VAL A 220 9.29 42.11 -25.07
CA VAL A 220 10.64 42.33 -25.56
C VAL A 220 11.28 43.48 -24.81
N ALA A 221 12.48 43.26 -24.30
CA ALA A 221 13.36 44.30 -23.83
C ALA A 221 14.44 44.59 -24.88
N TYR A 222 14.72 45.85 -25.16
CA TYR A 222 15.67 46.27 -26.20
C TYR A 222 16.33 47.61 -25.88
N LEU A 223 17.46 47.88 -26.53
CA LEU A 223 18.26 49.08 -26.33
C LEU A 223 18.10 50.05 -27.51
N GLN A 224 17.47 51.20 -27.28
CA GLN A 224 17.27 52.24 -28.30
C GLN A 224 17.30 53.64 -27.67
N ASN A 225 18.49 54.24 -27.51
CA ASN A 225 18.69 55.50 -26.75
C ASN A 225 18.20 55.44 -25.28
N GLY A 226 18.20 54.24 -24.71
CA GLY A 226 17.61 53.94 -23.40
C GLY A 226 17.20 52.47 -23.35
N ASN A 227 16.76 52.01 -22.20
CA ASN A 227 16.20 50.69 -22.05
C ASN A 227 14.69 50.76 -22.30
N HIS A 228 14.19 49.98 -23.26
CA HIS A 228 12.78 49.95 -23.58
C HIS A 228 12.21 48.55 -23.36
N ILE A 229 10.94 48.50 -22.97
CA ILE A 229 10.16 47.27 -22.93
C ILE A 229 8.86 47.48 -23.71
N SER A 230 8.44 46.46 -24.44
CA SER A 230 7.16 46.46 -25.13
C SER A 230 6.66 45.05 -25.33
N TYR A 231 5.36 44.87 -25.50
CA TYR A 231 4.75 43.62 -25.92
C TYR A 231 4.22 43.78 -27.34
N TYR A 232 4.17 42.70 -28.10
CA TYR A 232 3.54 42.73 -29.42
C TYR A 232 2.02 42.55 -29.30
N GLU A 233 1.25 43.46 -29.88
CA GLU A 233 -0.22 43.34 -30.00
C GLU A 233 -0.59 42.75 -31.37
N PRO A 234 -0.95 41.46 -31.46
CA PRO A 234 -1.17 40.79 -32.75
C PRO A 234 -2.27 41.44 -33.59
N LYS A 235 -3.31 42.01 -32.95
CA LYS A 235 -4.40 42.68 -33.66
C LYS A 235 -3.96 43.99 -34.33
N LEU A 236 -3.01 44.68 -33.71
CA LEU A 236 -2.51 45.98 -34.17
C LEU A 236 -1.19 45.87 -34.95
N LYS A 237 -0.56 44.68 -34.97
CA LYS A 237 0.74 44.41 -35.61
C LYS A 237 1.83 45.40 -35.20
N GLN A 238 1.81 45.82 -33.95
CA GLN A 238 2.76 46.79 -33.41
C GLN A 238 3.17 46.40 -32.00
N PHE A 239 4.36 46.86 -31.61
CA PHE A 239 4.81 46.77 -30.23
C PHE A 239 4.24 47.93 -29.41
N ILE A 240 3.67 47.61 -28.26
CA ILE A 240 3.05 48.55 -27.32
C ILE A 240 3.71 48.36 -25.98
N GLY A 241 4.11 49.44 -25.32
CA GLY A 241 4.66 49.35 -23.98
C GLY A 241 5.06 50.70 -23.43
N PRO A 242 5.18 50.80 -22.10
CA PRO A 242 5.69 52.00 -21.46
C PRO A 242 7.17 52.21 -21.83
N SER A 243 7.54 53.43 -22.19
CA SER A 243 8.95 53.82 -22.20
C SER A 243 9.37 54.10 -20.77
N TYR A 244 10.38 53.38 -20.28
CA TYR A 244 10.94 53.56 -18.95
C TYR A 244 12.39 54.05 -19.08
N GLN A 245 12.76 55.14 -18.40
CA GLN A 245 14.17 55.52 -18.31
C GLN A 245 14.78 54.98 -17.01
N PRO A 246 15.78 54.08 -17.08
CA PRO A 246 16.44 53.54 -15.89
C PRO A 246 17.23 54.59 -15.13
N TYR A 247 17.48 54.31 -13.85
CA TYR A 247 18.22 55.21 -12.97
C TYR A 247 19.72 55.12 -13.24
N LYS A 248 20.32 56.28 -13.49
CA LYS A 248 21.70 56.50 -14.02
C LYS A 248 21.86 55.97 -15.46
N ASN A 249 22.53 56.77 -16.29
CA ASN A 249 22.82 56.52 -17.72
C ASN A 249 23.77 55.32 -17.97
N TYR A 250 23.56 54.18 -17.32
CA TYR A 250 24.28 52.95 -17.62
C TYR A 250 23.71 52.34 -18.90
N LYS A 251 24.43 52.55 -20.00
CA LYS A 251 24.18 51.95 -21.32
C LYS A 251 24.56 50.45 -21.34
N SER A 252 24.10 49.67 -20.38
CA SER A 252 24.28 48.22 -20.37
C SER A 252 22.95 47.52 -20.60
N SER A 253 22.97 46.38 -21.30
CA SER A 253 21.83 45.47 -21.37
C SER A 253 21.36 45.09 -19.97
N ARG A 254 20.07 44.79 -19.87
CA ARG A 254 19.41 44.44 -18.62
C ARG A 254 18.57 43.19 -18.79
N HIS A 255 18.45 42.42 -17.72
CA HIS A 255 17.48 41.35 -17.59
C HIS A 255 16.25 41.85 -16.83
N TYR A 256 15.10 41.27 -17.14
CA TYR A 256 13.82 41.69 -16.59
C TYR A 256 13.02 40.50 -16.09
N VAL A 257 12.31 40.69 -14.98
CA VAL A 257 11.37 39.73 -14.41
C VAL A 257 10.10 40.47 -14.02
N TRP A 258 8.96 40.05 -14.55
CA TRP A 258 7.66 40.62 -14.21
C TRP A 258 7.21 40.10 -12.85
N LEU A 259 6.66 40.95 -11.99
CA LEU A 259 6.12 40.57 -10.69
C LEU A 259 4.59 40.74 -10.67
N GLU A 260 3.94 40.14 -9.69
CA GLU A 260 2.53 40.44 -9.41
C GLU A 260 2.35 41.91 -9.00
N ASN A 261 1.13 42.42 -9.22
CA ASN A 261 0.74 43.83 -9.04
C ASN A 261 1.42 44.80 -10.03
N ASN A 262 1.63 44.39 -11.28
CA ASN A 262 2.19 45.25 -12.34
C ASN A 262 3.54 45.87 -11.98
N ARG A 263 4.40 45.09 -11.31
CA ARG A 263 5.76 45.50 -10.96
C ARG A 263 6.78 44.78 -11.84
N LEU A 264 7.93 45.39 -12.06
CA LEU A 264 9.01 44.83 -12.87
C LEU A 264 10.34 44.93 -12.13
N LEU A 265 11.01 43.79 -11.96
CA LEU A 265 12.40 43.75 -11.55
C LEU A 265 13.30 43.93 -12.76
N SER A 266 14.27 44.84 -12.64
CA SER A 266 15.21 45.18 -13.68
C SER A 266 16.65 45.06 -13.18
N PHE A 267 17.41 44.15 -13.80
CA PHE A 267 18.76 43.77 -13.42
C PHE A 267 19.76 44.20 -14.49
N PRO A 268 20.72 45.09 -14.22
CA PRO A 268 21.81 45.35 -15.16
C PRO A 268 22.68 44.09 -15.30
N VAL A 269 23.11 43.77 -16.53
CA VAL A 269 24.01 42.63 -16.78
C VAL A 269 25.31 42.74 -15.98
N ASN A 270 25.74 43.98 -15.68
CA ASN A 270 26.92 44.28 -14.86
C ASN A 270 26.62 44.36 -13.33
N GLY A 271 25.48 43.83 -12.88
CA GLY A 271 25.28 43.29 -11.52
C GLY A 271 25.35 44.24 -10.32
N LEU A 272 25.31 45.57 -10.53
CA LEU A 272 25.56 46.52 -9.44
C LEU A 272 24.35 46.83 -8.56
N PHE A 273 23.12 46.76 -9.08
CA PHE A 273 21.90 47.15 -8.35
C PHE A 273 20.63 46.49 -8.92
N ILE A 274 19.55 46.43 -8.13
CA ILE A 274 18.22 45.96 -8.57
C ILE A 274 17.23 47.12 -8.52
N GLU A 275 16.51 47.34 -9.63
CA GLU A 275 15.40 48.31 -9.70
C GLU A 275 14.07 47.57 -9.67
N ILE A 276 13.11 48.05 -8.87
CA ILE A 276 11.68 47.75 -9.04
C ILE A 276 11.03 48.95 -9.72
N VAL A 277 10.32 48.66 -10.81
CA VAL A 277 9.44 49.61 -11.48
C VAL A 277 8.01 49.24 -11.13
N ASP A 278 7.28 50.15 -10.49
CA ASP A 278 5.85 50.00 -10.20
C ASP A 278 5.07 50.81 -11.25
N PHE A 279 4.41 50.11 -12.18
CA PHE A 279 3.69 50.76 -13.27
C PHE A 279 2.38 51.42 -12.82
N GLU A 280 1.81 51.04 -11.67
CA GLU A 280 0.57 51.64 -11.16
C GLU A 280 0.85 52.97 -10.45
N LYS A 281 1.99 53.06 -9.76
CA LYS A 281 2.40 54.28 -9.05
C LYS A 281 3.28 55.22 -9.89
N GLU A 282 3.69 54.80 -11.08
CA GLU A 282 4.73 55.46 -11.87
C GLU A 282 6.03 55.72 -11.06
N GLU A 283 6.31 54.85 -10.10
CA GLU A 283 7.43 54.98 -9.18
C GLU A 283 8.55 53.99 -9.50
N ILE A 284 9.78 54.47 -9.37
CA ILE A 284 10.99 53.65 -9.45
C ILE A 284 11.54 53.51 -8.04
N GLN A 285 11.52 52.29 -7.51
CA GLN A 285 12.11 51.98 -6.23
C GLN A 285 13.49 51.34 -6.45
N HIS A 286 14.51 51.95 -5.85
CA HIS A 286 15.87 51.40 -5.82
C HIS A 286 16.01 50.59 -4.54
N ILE A 287 16.15 49.27 -4.68
CA ILE A 287 16.05 48.38 -3.51
C ILE A 287 17.43 47.96 -3.00
N LEU A 288 18.42 47.83 -3.89
CA LEU A 288 19.76 47.37 -3.51
C LEU A 288 20.83 48.16 -4.25
N GLU A 289 21.57 49.01 -3.54
CA GLU A 289 22.82 49.62 -4.03
C GLU A 289 24.01 48.66 -3.97
N SER A 290 23.86 47.47 -3.38
CA SER A 290 24.97 46.54 -3.20
C SER A 290 24.55 45.05 -3.24
N LEU A 291 24.37 44.49 -4.44
CA LEU A 291 24.67 43.05 -4.64
C LEU A 291 26.12 42.73 -4.19
N TYR A 292 26.98 43.75 -4.10
CA TYR A 292 28.28 43.74 -3.42
C TYR A 292 28.21 43.29 -1.94
N GLU A 293 27.15 43.62 -1.19
CA GLU A 293 26.99 43.12 0.18
C GLU A 293 26.68 41.61 0.21
N LEU A 294 26.16 41.03 -0.87
CA LEU A 294 26.04 39.58 -1.00
C LEU A 294 27.39 38.90 -1.32
N GLY A 295 28.44 39.67 -1.65
CA GLY A 295 29.81 39.18 -1.85
C GLY A 295 30.06 38.57 -3.23
N GLU A 296 29.31 38.99 -4.25
CA GLU A 296 29.21 38.25 -5.52
C GLU A 296 29.76 39.00 -6.75
N GLU A 297 29.96 38.25 -7.84
CA GLU A 297 30.52 38.75 -9.10
C GLU A 297 29.70 39.87 -9.75
N ARG A 298 30.35 40.63 -10.63
CA ARG A 298 29.74 41.68 -11.46
C ARG A 298 28.76 41.17 -12.52
N PHE A 299 28.64 39.87 -12.77
CA PHE A 299 27.83 39.35 -13.86
C PHE A 299 26.69 38.45 -13.35
N LEU A 300 25.47 38.98 -13.41
CA LEU A 300 24.26 38.17 -13.21
C LEU A 300 23.87 37.54 -14.55
N ARG A 301 23.58 36.23 -14.54
CA ARG A 301 22.92 35.59 -15.69
C ARG A 301 21.43 35.88 -15.69
N GLN A 302 20.72 35.45 -16.74
CA GLN A 302 19.29 35.68 -16.88
C GLN A 302 18.53 35.09 -15.68
N PRO A 303 17.91 35.91 -14.83
CA PRO A 303 17.10 35.46 -13.71
C PRO A 303 15.85 34.72 -14.20
N PHE A 304 15.30 33.87 -13.34
CA PHE A 304 14.10 33.08 -13.65
C PHE A 304 13.07 33.24 -12.55
N GLN A 305 11.82 33.46 -12.92
CA GLN A 305 10.71 33.45 -11.97
C GLN A 305 9.94 32.13 -12.05
N ASP A 306 9.79 31.47 -10.92
CA ASP A 306 8.98 30.26 -10.83
C ASP A 306 7.48 30.55 -10.65
N SER A 307 6.65 29.52 -10.75
CA SER A 307 5.20 29.66 -10.58
C SER A 307 4.74 30.04 -9.17
N LYS A 308 5.64 30.16 -8.18
CA LYS A 308 5.35 30.72 -6.84
C LYS A 308 5.80 32.16 -6.70
N GLN A 309 6.10 32.84 -7.82
CA GLN A 309 6.58 34.20 -7.82
C GLN A 309 7.90 34.36 -7.04
N ARG A 310 8.77 33.34 -7.01
CA ARG A 310 10.12 33.50 -6.49
C ARG A 310 11.06 33.82 -7.63
N THR A 311 11.86 34.86 -7.47
CA THR A 311 12.81 35.29 -8.50
C THR A 311 14.18 34.71 -8.21
N TRP A 312 14.57 33.68 -8.96
CA TRP A 312 15.87 33.01 -8.86
C TRP A 312 16.95 33.80 -9.58
N LEU A 313 18.04 34.09 -8.86
CA LEU A 313 19.22 34.78 -9.37
C LEU A 313 20.39 33.79 -9.45
N PHE A 314 21.06 33.80 -10.60
CA PHE A 314 22.20 32.93 -10.88
C PHE A 314 23.49 33.75 -10.90
N SER A 315 24.32 33.53 -9.88
CA SER A 315 25.63 34.16 -9.70
C SER A 315 26.66 33.08 -9.31
N LYS A 316 27.62 33.38 -8.43
CA LYS A 316 28.52 32.38 -7.85
C LYS A 316 27.80 31.47 -6.86
N ASN A 317 26.79 31.97 -6.16
CA ASN A 317 25.87 31.15 -5.37
C ASN A 317 24.48 31.14 -6.02
N LEU A 318 23.63 30.23 -5.56
CA LEU A 318 22.23 30.21 -5.97
C LEU A 318 21.41 31.02 -4.96
N HIS A 319 20.69 32.01 -5.47
CA HIS A 319 19.81 32.85 -4.67
C HIS A 319 18.39 32.81 -5.22
N TYR A 320 17.40 33.01 -4.35
CA TYR A 320 16.11 33.50 -4.82
C TYR A 320 15.59 34.62 -3.93
N ILE A 321 14.82 35.50 -4.56
CA ILE A 321 14.11 36.58 -3.91
C ILE A 321 12.68 36.14 -3.63
N ILE A 322 12.24 36.33 -2.39
CA ILE A 322 10.84 36.24 -1.97
C ILE A 322 10.22 37.63 -2.18
N ASN A 323 9.29 37.72 -3.14
CA ASN A 323 8.73 39.00 -3.56
C ASN A 323 7.67 39.56 -2.56
N ASP A 324 7.02 38.69 -1.76
CA ASP A 324 6.04 39.07 -0.73
C ASP A 324 6.26 38.27 0.58
N SER A 325 7.31 38.62 1.34
CA SER A 325 7.58 38.02 2.66
C SER A 325 6.85 38.79 3.78
N PRO A 326 6.20 38.11 4.76
CA PRO A 326 5.67 38.74 5.97
C PRO A 326 6.80 39.15 6.94
N PHE A 327 8.02 38.71 6.67
CA PHE A 327 9.21 39.12 7.40
C PHE A 327 9.84 40.31 6.69
N THR A 328 9.99 41.42 7.41
CA THR A 328 10.72 42.59 6.92
C THR A 328 12.10 42.59 7.58
N PRO A 329 13.13 41.95 7.00
CA PRO A 329 14.45 41.97 7.59
C PRO A 329 14.99 43.40 7.60
N THR A 330 15.41 43.89 8.77
CA THR A 330 16.24 45.10 8.81
C THR A 330 17.67 44.63 8.65
N TYR A 331 18.16 44.60 7.41
CA TYR A 331 19.56 44.35 7.13
C TYR A 331 20.38 45.50 7.71
N LEU A 332 20.94 45.24 8.89
CA LEU A 332 22.04 46.00 9.42
C LEU A 332 23.25 45.61 8.57
N SER A 333 23.93 46.60 7.97
CA SER A 333 25.03 46.38 7.02
C SER A 333 25.97 45.25 7.47
N LYS A 334 26.37 44.41 6.50
CA LYS A 334 27.15 43.18 6.70
C LYS A 334 28.53 43.51 7.27
N ASN A 335 28.62 43.74 8.58
CA ASN A 335 29.83 43.82 9.43
C ASN A 335 29.58 44.42 10.83
N ILE A 336 28.33 44.78 11.17
CA ILE A 336 28.07 45.44 12.45
C ILE A 336 28.32 44.49 13.63
N GLY A 337 27.94 43.22 13.53
CA GLY A 337 28.16 42.21 14.57
C GLY A 337 26.87 41.78 15.26
N SER A 338 27.01 40.95 16.30
CA SER A 338 25.88 40.30 16.99
C SER A 338 25.10 41.30 17.85
N VAL A 339 23.77 41.39 17.66
CA VAL A 339 22.87 42.35 18.34
C VAL A 339 22.47 41.81 19.71
N ASN A 340 23.01 42.40 20.78
CA ASN A 340 22.76 41.96 22.15
C ASN A 340 21.34 42.28 22.61
N ASP A 341 20.86 43.48 22.33
CA ASP A 341 19.52 43.96 22.69
C ASP A 341 19.17 45.23 21.89
N MET A 342 17.88 45.59 21.82
CA MET A 342 17.40 46.71 21.02
C MET A 342 16.18 47.42 21.62
N VAL A 343 16.03 48.70 21.30
CA VAL A 343 14.82 49.49 21.55
C VAL A 343 14.41 50.17 20.25
N VAL A 344 13.17 49.93 19.83
CA VAL A 344 12.62 50.45 18.58
C VAL A 344 11.78 51.69 18.84
N MET A 345 12.21 52.83 18.29
CA MET A 345 11.50 54.11 18.33
C MET A 345 10.82 54.40 16.98
N ALA A 346 10.02 55.47 16.90
CA ALA A 346 9.26 55.82 15.70
C ALA A 346 10.17 55.99 14.45
N ASP A 347 11.27 56.72 14.57
CA ASP A 347 12.16 57.10 13.45
C ASP A 347 13.54 56.41 13.47
N LYS A 348 13.90 55.75 14.57
CA LYS A 348 15.21 55.12 14.76
C LYS A 348 15.13 53.82 15.56
N ILE A 349 16.17 53.00 15.47
CA ILE A 349 16.37 51.80 16.31
C ILE A 349 17.68 52.00 17.06
N LEU A 350 17.61 51.96 18.38
CA LEU A 350 18.79 51.94 19.23
C LEU A 350 19.15 50.48 19.53
N MET A 351 20.40 50.10 19.35
CA MET A 351 20.82 48.71 19.50
C MET A 351 22.20 48.61 20.13
N SER A 352 22.36 47.60 20.97
CA SER A 352 23.66 47.23 21.52
C SER A 352 24.29 46.14 20.67
N ILE A 353 25.57 46.30 20.35
CA ILE A 353 26.32 45.35 19.53
C ILE A 353 27.46 44.80 20.35
N THR A 354 27.62 43.48 20.28
CA THR A 354 28.63 42.75 21.04
C THR A 354 30.02 43.34 20.79
N ASN A 355 30.66 43.82 21.87
CA ASN A 355 31.99 44.42 21.87
C ASN A 355 32.14 45.68 21.01
N LYS A 356 31.04 46.39 20.73
CA LYS A 356 31.08 47.66 19.99
C LYS A 356 30.17 48.76 20.59
N GLY A 357 29.62 48.54 21.78
CA GLY A 357 28.77 49.53 22.43
C GLY A 357 27.41 49.74 21.72
N LEU A 358 26.98 51.00 21.68
CA LEU A 358 25.63 51.42 21.29
C LEU A 358 25.63 52.00 19.86
N TYR A 359 24.66 51.61 19.04
CA TYR A 359 24.47 52.13 17.69
C TYR A 359 23.04 52.62 17.49
N VAL A 360 22.89 53.59 16.59
CA VAL A 360 21.60 54.07 16.13
C VAL A 360 21.45 53.79 14.65
N TYR A 361 20.34 53.13 14.31
CA TYR A 361 19.87 52.95 12.94
C TYR A 361 18.74 53.93 12.65
N HIS A 362 18.95 54.86 11.72
CA HIS A 362 17.96 55.83 11.29
C HIS A 362 17.09 55.24 10.18
N LYS A 363 15.81 54.98 10.48
CA LYS A 363 14.87 54.30 9.57
C LYS A 363 14.61 55.10 8.28
N LYS A 364 14.63 56.43 8.34
CA LYS A 364 14.35 57.31 7.19
C LYS A 364 15.51 57.40 6.19
N THR A 365 16.74 57.35 6.68
CA THR A 365 17.95 57.56 5.87
C THR A 365 18.69 56.25 5.60
N ASN A 366 18.23 55.13 6.15
CA ASN A 366 18.93 53.83 6.15
C ASN A 366 20.39 53.94 6.61
N LYS A 367 20.68 54.88 7.53
CA LYS A 367 22.03 55.14 8.02
C LYS A 367 22.21 54.53 9.40
N LEU A 368 23.29 53.77 9.56
CA LEU A 368 23.74 53.31 10.86
C LEU A 368 24.92 54.16 11.33
N GLU A 369 24.88 54.59 12.58
CA GLU A 369 25.94 55.36 13.21
C GLU A 369 26.26 54.78 14.59
N HIS A 370 27.53 54.81 14.97
CA HIS A 370 27.92 54.57 16.36
C HIS A 370 27.36 55.69 17.22
N PHE A 371 26.69 55.35 18.31
CA PHE A 371 26.13 56.35 19.21
C PHE A 371 27.26 56.97 20.03
N THR A 372 27.44 58.28 19.89
CA THR A 372 28.42 59.03 20.67
C THR A 372 27.69 60.13 21.46
N ASP A 373 27.87 60.11 22.78
CA ASP A 373 27.42 61.17 23.67
C ASP A 373 28.52 61.45 24.70
N ASN A 374 28.90 62.72 24.82
CA ASN A 374 29.97 63.18 25.71
C ASN A 374 29.63 62.98 27.20
N ASN A 375 28.35 62.85 27.55
CA ASN A 375 27.88 62.64 28.92
C ASN A 375 27.70 61.15 29.28
N SER A 376 28.04 60.24 28.35
CA SER A 376 27.81 58.82 28.53
C SER A 376 29.03 58.11 29.14
N LYS A 377 28.80 57.19 30.08
CA LYS A 377 29.83 56.25 30.56
C LYS A 377 29.85 54.99 29.67
N LEU A 378 29.76 55.15 28.34
CA LEU A 378 29.82 54.06 27.36
C LEU A 378 31.23 53.41 27.22
N ALA A 379 32.18 53.77 28.10
CA ALA A 379 33.60 53.43 27.99
C ALA A 379 33.92 51.92 28.10
N ASP A 380 32.98 51.11 28.58
CA ASP A 380 33.06 49.65 28.52
C ASP A 380 32.09 49.16 27.42
N ASP A 381 32.60 48.72 26.26
CA ASP A 381 31.84 48.32 25.06
C ASP A 381 30.80 47.18 25.27
N PHE A 382 30.65 46.68 26.50
CA PHE A 382 29.72 45.61 26.86
C PHE A 382 28.42 46.17 27.46
N ILE A 383 27.46 46.44 26.59
CA ILE A 383 26.06 46.71 26.97
C ILE A 383 25.32 45.37 27.00
N SER A 384 24.68 45.09 28.14
CA SER A 384 24.10 43.79 28.45
C SER A 384 22.59 43.69 28.20
N SER A 385 21.88 44.83 28.21
CA SER A 385 20.46 44.98 27.89
C SER A 385 20.09 46.46 27.72
N LEU A 386 19.06 46.72 26.91
CA LEU A 386 18.40 48.01 26.73
C LEU A 386 16.93 47.84 27.13
N VAL A 387 16.43 48.72 27.99
CA VAL A 387 15.05 48.64 28.49
C VAL A 387 14.31 49.91 28.15
N ASP A 388 13.19 49.80 27.43
CA ASP A 388 12.29 50.94 27.21
C ASP A 388 11.40 51.16 28.43
N PHE A 389 11.49 52.35 29.03
CA PHE A 389 10.59 52.78 30.11
C PHE A 389 9.39 53.58 29.60
N GLY A 390 9.31 53.81 28.30
CA GLY A 390 8.29 54.63 27.66
C GLY A 390 8.60 56.12 27.71
N LYS A 391 7.80 56.91 26.98
CA LYS A 391 7.95 58.39 26.88
C LYS A 391 9.37 58.84 26.50
N GLY A 392 10.09 58.04 25.71
CA GLY A 392 11.44 58.37 25.25
C GLY A 392 12.54 58.19 26.30
N ARG A 393 12.29 57.47 27.40
CA ARG A 393 13.28 57.12 28.43
C ARG A 393 13.75 55.68 28.24
N ILE A 394 15.05 55.49 28.10
CA ILE A 394 15.67 54.18 27.83
C ILE A 394 16.72 53.87 28.88
N GLY A 395 16.55 52.80 29.64
CA GLY A 395 17.57 52.27 30.55
C GLY A 395 18.66 51.52 29.80
N VAL A 396 19.91 51.97 29.94
CA VAL A 396 21.10 51.34 29.37
C VAL A 396 21.84 50.58 30.47
N CYS A 397 21.82 49.24 30.38
CA CYS A 397 22.47 48.36 31.35
C CYS A 397 23.89 48.02 30.89
N MET A 398 24.89 48.34 31.71
CA MET A 398 26.31 48.15 31.40
C MET A 398 26.99 47.29 32.49
N PHE A 399 28.26 46.98 32.28
CA PHE A 399 29.09 46.42 33.35
C PHE A 399 29.35 47.50 34.40
N ASN A 400 28.98 47.25 35.66
CA ASN A 400 29.10 48.15 36.81
C ASN A 400 28.32 49.47 36.77
N TYR A 401 27.66 49.80 35.65
CA TYR A 401 26.90 51.04 35.49
C TYR A 401 25.48 50.77 34.99
N PHE A 402 24.55 51.64 35.39
CA PHE A 402 23.24 51.79 34.75
C PHE A 402 22.99 53.28 34.54
N GLN A 403 22.54 53.63 33.35
CA GLN A 403 22.30 55.02 32.96
C GLN A 403 20.99 55.09 32.19
N VAL A 404 20.24 56.18 32.35
CA VAL A 404 19.02 56.42 31.59
C VAL A 404 19.33 57.41 30.47
N TYR A 405 18.98 57.04 29.24
CA TYR A 405 19.01 57.92 28.09
C TYR A 405 17.60 58.48 27.86
N ASN A 406 17.45 59.79 27.96
CA ASN A 406 16.24 60.49 27.59
C ASN A 406 16.41 61.06 26.17
N THR A 407 15.47 60.77 25.27
CA THR A 407 15.54 61.23 23.88
C THR A 407 15.54 62.75 23.71
N GLU A 408 15.04 63.50 24.70
CA GLU A 408 14.99 64.97 24.69
C GLU A 408 16.20 65.62 25.37
N THR A 409 16.64 65.06 26.50
CA THR A 409 17.66 65.69 27.37
C THR A 409 19.02 65.00 27.35
N GLY A 410 19.16 63.86 26.67
CA GLY A 410 20.39 63.06 26.66
C GLY A 410 20.51 62.12 27.86
N PHE A 411 21.73 61.65 28.14
CA PHE A 411 22.00 60.77 29.27
C PHE A 411 21.90 61.46 30.64
N GLU A 412 21.19 60.81 31.56
CA GLU A 412 21.14 61.16 32.99
C GLU A 412 22.42 60.72 33.72
N GLU A 413 22.57 61.08 34.99
CA GLU A 413 23.72 60.67 35.80
C GLU A 413 23.80 59.13 35.91
N ALA A 414 25.00 58.58 35.65
CA ALA A 414 25.23 57.15 35.73
C ALA A 414 25.27 56.70 37.20
N VAL A 415 24.52 55.65 37.51
CA VAL A 415 24.55 55.02 38.82
C VAL A 415 25.54 53.85 38.80
N GLU A 416 26.30 53.66 39.88
CA GLU A 416 27.34 52.64 40.01
C GLU A 416 26.88 51.45 40.86
N PHE A 417 27.23 50.23 40.42
CA PHE A 417 26.85 48.97 41.06
C PHE A 417 27.93 47.90 40.86
N PRO A 418 28.01 46.88 41.72
CA PRO A 418 28.89 45.75 41.48
C PRO A 418 28.28 44.72 40.52
N GLY A 419 28.86 44.58 39.32
CA GLY A 419 28.59 43.48 38.37
C GLY A 419 27.74 43.85 37.15
N ILE A 420 27.27 42.82 36.43
CA ILE A 420 26.47 42.97 35.21
C ILE A 420 25.00 43.10 35.57
N ILE A 421 24.38 44.24 35.21
CA ILE A 421 22.92 44.40 35.18
C ILE A 421 22.38 43.73 33.91
N ARG A 422 21.20 43.12 33.95
CA ARG A 422 20.63 42.31 32.87
C ARG A 422 19.18 42.62 32.54
N SER A 423 18.49 43.28 33.44
CA SER A 423 17.10 43.69 33.33
C SER A 423 16.87 44.90 34.23
N ALA A 424 15.90 45.74 33.90
CA ALA A 424 15.52 46.90 34.67
C ALA A 424 14.02 47.14 34.55
N VAL A 425 13.42 47.81 35.52
CA VAL A 425 12.07 48.39 35.42
C VAL A 425 12.06 49.75 36.10
N GLU A 426 11.35 50.70 35.49
CA GLU A 426 11.12 52.02 36.05
C GLU A 426 9.74 52.09 36.70
N ASN A 427 9.69 52.52 37.95
CA ASN A 427 8.49 52.93 38.66
C ASN A 427 8.64 54.40 39.08
N ASP A 428 7.59 55.11 39.47
CA ASP A 428 7.59 56.57 39.73
C ASP A 428 8.79 57.01 40.59
N ASN A 429 9.06 56.29 41.68
CA ASN A 429 10.09 56.66 42.67
C ASN A 429 11.39 55.85 42.57
N TYR A 430 11.40 54.73 41.85
CA TYR A 430 12.49 53.77 41.91
C TYR A 430 12.87 53.18 40.55
N TYR A 431 14.16 52.88 40.35
CA TYR A 431 14.61 51.90 39.37
C TYR A 431 14.86 50.58 40.09
N CYS A 432 14.28 49.49 39.60
CA CYS A 432 14.61 48.15 40.08
C CYS A 432 15.44 47.42 39.01
N LEU A 433 16.64 46.98 39.40
CA LEU A 433 17.66 46.44 38.51
C LEU A 433 17.95 44.98 38.87
N GLY A 434 17.91 44.11 37.87
CA GLY A 434 18.24 42.70 38.00
C GLY A 434 19.65 42.45 37.49
N GLY A 435 20.51 41.86 38.31
CA GLY A 435 21.91 41.60 37.97
C GLY A 435 22.28 40.12 37.97
N TYR A 436 23.52 39.83 37.56
CA TYR A 436 24.04 38.45 37.50
C TYR A 436 24.12 37.75 38.87
N LYS A 437 24.38 38.52 39.93
CA LYS A 437 24.56 38.02 41.31
C LYS A 437 23.63 38.67 42.34
N ASN A 438 22.85 39.68 41.98
CA ASN A 438 22.05 40.46 42.94
C ASN A 438 20.89 41.12 42.20
N ALA A 439 19.92 41.64 42.95
CA ALA A 439 18.97 42.63 42.48
C ALA A 439 19.11 43.90 43.33
N PHE A 440 18.81 45.06 42.74
CA PHE A 440 18.97 46.36 43.37
C PHE A 440 17.73 47.21 43.18
N LYS A 441 17.45 48.05 44.17
CA LYS A 441 16.43 49.10 44.14
C LYS A 441 17.13 50.44 44.31
N VAL A 442 16.96 51.33 43.34
CA VAL A 442 17.59 52.65 43.29
C VAL A 442 16.53 53.70 43.46
N ASN A 443 16.69 54.61 44.43
CA ASN A 443 15.79 55.73 44.59
C ASN A 443 16.17 56.86 43.61
N LYS A 444 15.21 57.32 42.80
CA LYS A 444 15.46 58.33 41.77
C LYS A 444 15.79 59.71 42.31
N ALA A 445 15.27 60.06 43.48
CA ALA A 445 15.40 61.41 44.03
C ALA A 445 16.79 61.68 44.62
N ASN A 446 17.48 60.64 45.09
CA ASN A 446 18.77 60.78 45.78
C ASN A 446 19.85 59.78 45.32
N GLY A 447 19.55 58.93 44.33
CA GLY A 447 20.50 57.95 43.78
C GLY A 447 20.86 56.80 44.73
N VAL A 448 20.21 56.68 45.90
CA VAL A 448 20.57 55.66 46.89
C VAL A 448 20.25 54.27 46.35
N VAL A 449 21.28 53.42 46.29
CA VAL A 449 21.22 52.02 45.86
C VAL A 449 21.04 51.12 47.08
N LYS A 450 19.93 50.37 47.12
CA LYS A 450 19.68 49.32 48.11
C LYS A 450 19.70 47.95 47.43
N LYS A 451 20.41 46.99 48.00
CA LYS A 451 20.37 45.60 47.52
C LYS A 451 19.07 44.94 47.99
N ILE A 452 18.39 44.22 47.09
CA ILE A 452 17.21 43.41 47.41
C ILE A 452 17.71 42.06 47.94
N GLU A 453 17.39 41.74 49.19
CA GLU A 453 17.78 40.49 49.83
C GLU A 453 16.79 39.38 49.48
N ILE A 454 17.20 38.48 48.58
CA ILE A 454 16.39 37.34 48.15
C ILE A 454 16.76 36.13 49.01
N PRO A 455 15.82 35.56 49.79
CA PRO A 455 16.06 34.34 50.57
C PRO A 455 16.54 33.21 49.65
N THR A 456 17.54 32.41 50.08
CA THR A 456 18.19 31.32 49.30
C THR A 456 19.02 31.74 48.09
N PHE A 457 19.24 33.03 47.86
CA PHE A 457 20.12 33.50 46.79
C PHE A 457 21.60 33.20 47.10
N ASN A 458 22.19 32.22 46.41
CA ASN A 458 23.62 31.95 46.49
C ASN A 458 24.35 32.68 45.33
N PRO A 459 25.16 33.72 45.61
CA PRO A 459 25.88 34.48 44.58
C PRO A 459 26.93 33.67 43.81
N ASN A 460 27.31 32.48 44.31
CA ASN A 460 28.20 31.53 43.63
C ASN A 460 27.44 30.47 42.81
N ALA A 461 26.11 30.38 42.94
CA ALA A 461 25.29 29.42 42.20
C ALA A 461 24.79 29.95 40.83
N GLY A 462 25.10 31.21 40.47
CA GLY A 462 24.73 31.78 39.18
C GLY A 462 23.25 32.18 39.06
N ASN A 463 22.61 32.59 40.16
CA ASN A 463 21.19 32.93 40.28
C ASN A 463 20.79 34.28 39.61
N ALA A 464 21.29 34.57 38.41
CA ALA A 464 21.04 35.83 37.72
C ALA A 464 19.54 36.18 37.60
N ILE A 465 19.19 37.45 37.79
CA ILE A 465 17.86 37.96 37.49
C ILE A 465 17.83 38.39 36.03
N ASN A 466 17.25 37.56 35.18
CA ASN A 466 17.26 37.74 33.73
C ASN A 466 16.03 38.51 33.22
N ALA A 467 14.98 38.64 34.02
CA ALA A 467 13.77 39.42 33.69
C ALA A 467 13.18 40.08 34.93
N ILE A 468 12.64 41.29 34.79
CA ILE A 468 11.85 41.98 35.80
C ILE A 468 10.57 42.46 35.12
N LEU A 469 9.41 42.02 35.62
CA LEU A 469 8.11 42.31 35.03
C LEU A 469 7.22 43.04 36.04
N GLN A 470 6.55 44.10 35.59
CA GLN A 470 5.59 44.85 36.42
C GLN A 470 4.24 44.12 36.49
N LYS A 471 3.89 43.57 37.65
CA LYS A 471 2.59 42.90 37.86
C LYS A 471 1.48 43.92 38.14
N ASP A 472 1.66 44.75 39.16
CA ASP A 472 0.76 45.85 39.54
C ASP A 472 1.61 46.97 40.14
N GLU A 473 1.04 48.11 40.54
CA GLU A 473 1.81 49.28 41.02
C GLU A 473 2.81 48.97 42.15
N SER A 474 2.52 47.95 42.97
CA SER A 474 3.30 47.61 44.16
C SER A 474 4.09 46.31 44.03
N ASN A 475 3.79 45.45 43.04
CA ASN A 475 4.43 44.14 42.91
C ASN A 475 5.20 43.98 41.60
N LEU A 476 6.43 43.47 41.74
CA LEU A 476 7.30 43.04 40.65
C LEU A 476 7.46 41.51 40.64
N ILE A 477 7.56 40.94 39.45
CA ILE A 477 7.94 39.54 39.26
C ILE A 477 9.39 39.52 38.76
N LEU A 478 10.28 38.88 39.53
CA LEU A 478 11.67 38.68 39.17
C LEU A 478 11.85 37.27 38.61
N GLY A 479 12.30 37.17 37.36
CA GLY A 479 12.68 35.90 36.72
C GLY A 479 14.14 35.57 37.02
N SER A 480 14.37 34.67 37.98
CA SER A 480 15.70 34.16 38.31
C SER A 480 16.05 32.95 37.45
N ALA A 481 17.31 32.91 37.00
CA ALA A 481 17.91 31.79 36.31
C ALA A 481 17.61 30.46 37.03
N ASN A 482 18.01 30.30 38.29
CA ASN A 482 17.91 29.00 38.98
C ASN A 482 16.88 28.94 40.11
N LEU A 483 16.33 30.08 40.54
CA LEU A 483 15.32 30.13 41.63
C LEU A 483 13.88 30.18 41.11
N GLY A 484 13.69 30.30 39.78
CA GLY A 484 12.37 30.44 39.19
C GLY A 484 11.83 31.86 39.29
N LEU A 485 10.52 32.00 39.53
CA LEU A 485 9.86 33.29 39.66
C LEU A 485 9.81 33.72 41.12
N ILE A 486 10.03 35.00 41.38
CA ILE A 486 10.05 35.58 42.71
C ILE A 486 9.13 36.81 42.71
N ASN A 487 8.22 36.92 43.67
CA ASN A 487 7.41 38.12 43.82
C ASN A 487 8.12 39.09 44.77
N TYR A 488 8.18 40.37 44.40
CA TYR A 488 8.80 41.41 45.19
C TYR A 488 7.84 42.59 45.37
N ASN A 489 7.51 42.89 46.62
CA ASN A 489 6.69 44.04 46.98
C ASN A 489 7.59 45.27 47.14
N LEU A 490 7.38 46.26 46.26
CA LEU A 490 8.13 47.50 46.21
C LEU A 490 7.95 48.37 47.46
N ASN A 491 6.78 48.37 48.08
CA ASN A 491 6.46 49.25 49.20
C ASN A 491 6.96 48.68 50.53
N GLU A 492 6.76 47.38 50.73
CA GLU A 492 7.15 46.67 51.95
C GLU A 492 8.62 46.21 51.93
N ASP A 493 9.25 46.22 50.74
CA ASP A 493 10.58 45.66 50.51
C ASP A 493 10.66 44.16 50.87
N GLU A 494 9.53 43.47 50.73
CA GLU A 494 9.36 42.06 51.03
C GLU A 494 9.52 41.20 49.77
N VAL A 495 10.28 40.11 49.92
CA VAL A 495 10.48 39.10 48.88
C VAL A 495 9.70 37.85 49.25
N ASP A 496 8.72 37.51 48.44
CA ASP A 496 7.96 36.28 48.57
C ASP A 496 8.43 35.25 47.52
N VAL A 497 9.24 34.30 47.99
CA VAL A 497 9.72 33.15 47.22
C VAL A 497 8.70 32.01 47.22
N ALA A 498 7.76 32.00 48.16
CA ALA A 498 6.84 30.89 48.40
C ALA A 498 5.59 30.92 47.51
N SER A 499 5.09 32.10 47.13
CA SER A 499 3.76 32.22 46.47
C SER A 499 3.72 32.00 44.96
N ILE A 500 4.85 32.01 44.23
CA ILE A 500 4.85 31.74 42.78
C ILE A 500 6.03 30.83 42.40
N LEU A 501 5.72 29.53 42.26
CA LEU A 501 6.43 28.51 41.45
C LEU A 501 7.64 27.74 42.01
N VAL A 502 7.81 27.59 43.32
CA VAL A 502 8.62 26.47 43.86
C VAL A 502 7.84 25.12 43.76
N SER A 503 6.51 25.15 43.64
CA SER A 503 5.66 23.95 43.56
C SER A 503 5.53 23.30 42.16
N VAL A 504 6.27 23.79 41.15
CA VAL A 504 6.33 23.16 39.81
C VAL A 504 7.48 22.15 39.69
N LEU A 505 8.27 21.97 40.74
CA LEU A 505 9.47 21.13 40.75
C LEU A 505 9.24 19.61 40.87
N HIS A 506 7.99 19.13 40.96
CA HIS A 506 7.75 17.73 41.37
C HIS A 506 7.25 16.73 40.32
N ASP A 507 6.89 17.12 39.10
CA ASP A 507 6.52 16.14 38.06
C ASP A 507 7.17 16.46 36.70
N SER A 508 8.19 15.66 36.37
CA SER A 508 8.83 15.44 35.05
C SER A 508 9.79 16.48 34.44
N LEU A 509 9.80 17.77 34.82
CA LEU A 509 10.75 18.76 34.29
C LEU A 509 11.48 19.50 35.41
N LYS A 510 12.75 19.16 35.63
CA LYS A 510 13.64 19.99 36.46
C LYS A 510 13.80 21.35 35.76
N ILE A 511 13.33 22.43 36.37
CA ILE A 511 13.65 23.79 35.94
C ILE A 511 15.18 23.92 35.98
N THR A 512 15.82 24.19 34.83
CA THR A 512 17.27 24.39 34.76
C THR A 512 17.61 25.87 34.83
N LYS A 513 17.16 26.66 33.85
CA LYS A 513 17.48 28.09 33.74
C LYS A 513 16.40 28.89 33.04
N ILE A 514 15.89 29.96 33.65
CA ILE A 514 15.05 30.96 32.95
C ILE A 514 15.94 31.92 32.17
N ASN A 515 15.73 32.01 30.86
CA ASN A 515 16.49 32.88 29.94
C ASN A 515 15.80 34.22 29.71
N HIS A 516 14.47 34.20 29.53
CA HIS A 516 13.63 35.38 29.35
C HIS A 516 12.22 35.10 29.86
N ALA A 517 11.47 36.13 30.24
CA ALA A 517 10.09 36.03 30.66
C ALA A 517 9.31 37.25 30.16
N ASP A 518 8.04 37.05 29.85
CA ASP A 518 7.12 38.13 29.50
C ASP A 518 5.71 37.87 30.07
N ILE A 519 4.93 38.93 30.23
CA ILE A 519 3.58 38.91 30.78
C ILE A 519 2.58 39.37 29.72
N SER A 520 1.42 38.71 29.63
CA SER A 520 0.40 39.09 28.65
C SER A 520 -0.15 40.50 28.91
N PRO A 521 -0.65 41.22 27.89
CA PRO A 521 -1.23 42.55 28.05
C PRO A 521 -2.31 42.65 29.14
N ASN A 522 -3.18 41.66 29.27
CA ASN A 522 -4.19 41.61 30.34
C ASN A 522 -3.66 41.15 31.71
N LYS A 523 -2.36 40.87 31.81
CA LYS A 523 -1.66 40.39 33.02
C LYS A 523 -2.23 39.12 33.63
N LYS A 524 -2.81 38.24 32.81
CA LYS A 524 -3.35 36.94 33.26
C LYS A 524 -2.39 35.79 33.00
N LEU A 525 -1.56 35.90 31.96
CA LEU A 525 -0.62 34.86 31.54
C LEU A 525 0.82 35.34 31.72
N ILE A 526 1.71 34.41 32.05
CA ILE A 526 3.15 34.59 32.04
C ILE A 526 3.78 33.50 31.17
N ALA A 527 4.73 33.89 30.34
CA ALA A 527 5.48 32.97 29.50
C ALA A 527 6.97 33.01 29.86
N LEU A 528 7.60 31.83 29.89
CA LEU A 528 8.99 31.63 30.32
C LEU A 528 9.76 30.87 29.24
N ALA A 529 10.79 31.51 28.69
CA ALA A 529 11.79 30.88 27.83
C ALA A 529 12.90 30.27 28.70
N MET A 530 13.19 28.99 28.51
CA MET A 530 14.12 28.24 29.37
C MET A 530 15.11 27.37 28.57
N ASP A 531 16.16 26.91 29.24
CA ASP A 531 17.18 25.99 28.71
C ASP A 531 16.66 24.59 28.34
N ASN A 532 15.47 24.21 28.83
CA ASN A 532 14.83 22.93 28.53
C ASN A 532 13.36 23.01 28.07
N GLY A 533 12.86 24.19 27.69
CA GLY A 533 11.55 24.34 27.07
C GLY A 533 10.92 25.73 27.19
N LEU A 534 9.66 25.82 26.77
CA LEU A 534 8.79 26.99 26.89
C LEU A 534 7.62 26.68 27.84
N ILE A 535 7.37 27.56 28.82
CA ILE A 535 6.23 27.42 29.75
C ILE A 535 5.30 28.62 29.58
N ILE A 536 3.99 28.38 29.52
CA ILE A 536 2.94 29.43 29.51
C ILE A 536 1.97 29.10 30.63
N LYS A 537 1.77 30.00 31.59
CA LYS A 537 0.96 29.72 32.78
C LYS A 537 0.05 30.89 33.13
N HIS A 538 -1.09 30.60 33.74
CA HIS A 538 -1.88 31.61 34.42
C HIS A 538 -1.24 32.06 35.74
N LEU A 539 -1.25 33.38 35.97
CA LEU A 539 -0.80 33.98 37.23
C LEU A 539 -1.69 33.60 38.44
N ASN A 540 -2.91 33.10 38.21
CA ASN A 540 -3.83 32.61 39.25
C ASN A 540 -3.62 31.12 39.64
N GLY A 541 -2.59 30.46 39.11
CA GLY A 541 -2.18 29.12 39.56
C GLY A 541 -2.66 27.93 38.72
N LYS A 542 -3.54 28.10 37.73
CA LYS A 542 -3.85 27.02 36.76
C LYS A 542 -2.62 26.69 35.91
N LYS A 543 -2.28 25.39 35.84
CA LYS A 543 -1.21 24.86 35.00
C LYS A 543 -1.73 24.67 33.59
N GLU A 544 -1.12 25.33 32.63
CA GLU A 544 -1.11 24.89 31.23
C GLU A 544 0.36 24.74 30.84
N LYS A 545 0.67 23.73 30.03
CA LYS A 545 2.05 23.43 29.63
C LYS A 545 2.05 23.27 28.12
N VAL A 546 2.95 23.97 27.45
CA VAL A 546 3.30 23.69 26.07
C VAL A 546 4.52 22.77 26.11
N ASN A 547 4.36 21.49 25.77
CA ASN A 547 5.50 20.59 25.63
C ASN A 547 6.11 20.81 24.24
N THR A 548 7.11 21.68 24.14
CA THR A 548 7.87 21.91 22.90
C THR A 548 8.96 20.84 22.74
N LYS A 549 9.24 20.39 21.51
CA LYS A 549 10.38 19.49 21.23
C LYS A 549 11.74 20.20 21.39
N ASP A 550 11.77 21.51 21.18
CA ASP A 550 12.98 22.31 21.35
C ASP A 550 13.30 22.45 22.84
N HIS A 551 14.57 22.19 23.18
CA HIS A 551 15.02 22.30 24.56
C HIS A 551 15.47 23.73 24.88
N PHE A 552 16.02 24.53 23.96
CA PHE A 552 16.64 25.81 24.34
C PHE A 552 15.93 27.04 23.75
N PHE A 553 15.22 27.80 24.59
CA PHE A 553 14.56 29.05 24.24
C PHE A 553 15.33 30.27 24.75
N THR A 554 15.49 31.27 23.89
CA THR A 554 16.27 32.48 24.18
C THR A 554 15.41 33.66 24.56
N ASN A 555 14.24 33.83 23.92
CA ASN A 555 13.35 34.97 24.11
C ASN A 555 11.88 34.55 24.07
N VAL A 556 11.03 35.39 24.63
CA VAL A 556 9.57 35.23 24.63
C VAL A 556 8.89 36.60 24.71
N VAL A 557 7.90 36.86 23.86
CA VAL A 557 7.19 38.15 23.74
C VAL A 557 5.73 37.93 23.38
N PHE A 558 4.80 38.53 24.13
CA PHE A 558 3.37 38.52 23.81
C PHE A 558 3.01 39.57 22.75
N ALA A 559 2.62 39.13 21.56
CA ALA A 559 2.03 40.01 20.54
C ALA A 559 0.68 40.55 21.00
N SER A 560 -0.14 39.66 21.57
CA SER A 560 -1.47 39.93 22.10
C SER A 560 -1.77 38.91 23.22
N ASP A 561 -2.97 38.97 23.79
CA ASP A 561 -3.43 37.93 24.73
C ASP A 561 -3.64 36.55 24.07
N SER A 562 -3.76 36.51 22.73
CA SER A 562 -4.02 35.29 21.95
C SER A 562 -2.80 34.79 21.17
N VAL A 563 -1.71 35.56 21.10
CA VAL A 563 -0.53 35.23 20.30
C VAL A 563 0.74 35.54 21.06
N LEU A 564 1.60 34.52 21.16
CA LEU A 564 2.92 34.59 21.77
C LEU A 564 3.98 34.26 20.71
N PHE A 565 5.07 35.03 20.67
CA PHE A 565 6.26 34.67 19.92
C PHE A 565 7.38 34.25 20.88
N ALA A 566 8.14 33.23 20.50
CA ALA A 566 9.31 32.79 21.26
C ALA A 566 10.43 32.44 20.29
N SER A 567 11.66 32.85 20.54
CA SER A 567 12.80 32.36 19.75
C SER A 567 13.49 31.20 20.46
N ALA A 568 13.74 30.14 19.69
CA ALA A 568 14.71 29.11 20.04
C ALA A 568 16.07 29.50 19.44
N ARG A 569 17.09 28.64 19.59
CA ARG A 569 18.45 28.97 19.13
C ARG A 569 18.46 29.44 17.67
N ASP A 570 17.81 28.72 16.75
CA ASP A 570 17.92 28.90 15.29
C ASP A 570 16.60 29.23 14.56
N LYS A 571 15.53 29.51 15.32
CA LYS A 571 14.17 29.68 14.80
C LYS A 571 13.32 30.55 15.72
N ILE A 572 12.20 31.04 15.18
CA ILE A 572 11.16 31.76 15.90
C ILE A 572 9.87 30.95 15.83
N LEU A 573 9.20 30.80 16.96
CA LEU A 573 7.92 30.14 17.12
C LEU A 573 6.83 31.18 17.32
N ARG A 574 5.72 30.99 16.63
CA ARG A 574 4.43 31.63 16.94
C ARG A 574 3.54 30.60 17.62
N VAL A 575 3.03 30.93 18.79
CA VAL A 575 2.13 30.10 19.59
C VAL A 575 0.77 30.78 19.67
N SER A 576 -0.26 30.12 19.13
CA SER A 576 -1.64 30.58 19.23
C SER A 576 -2.29 30.10 20.52
N LEU A 577 -3.00 30.97 21.22
CA LEU A 577 -3.65 30.71 22.50
C LEU A 577 -5.17 30.88 22.37
N PRO A 578 -5.98 29.99 22.98
CA PRO A 578 -5.61 28.90 23.90
C PRO A 578 -5.33 27.55 23.20
N SER A 579 -5.32 27.47 21.87
CA SER A 579 -5.16 26.20 21.14
C SER A 579 -3.78 25.55 21.33
N PHE A 580 -2.78 26.35 21.71
CA PHE A 580 -1.37 25.99 21.77
C PHE A 580 -0.81 25.46 20.44
N GLU A 581 -1.40 25.89 19.32
CA GLU A 581 -0.88 25.62 17.99
C GLU A 581 0.46 26.36 17.82
N ILE A 582 1.50 25.64 17.40
CA ILE A 582 2.85 26.17 17.22
C ILE A 582 3.17 26.19 15.73
N LYS A 583 3.63 27.33 15.24
CA LYS A 583 4.25 27.47 13.91
C LYS A 583 5.69 27.94 14.07
N SER A 584 6.64 27.34 13.35
CA SER A 584 8.03 27.80 13.34
C SER A 584 8.44 28.46 12.03
N PHE A 585 9.37 29.39 12.19
CA PHE A 585 9.99 30.17 11.14
C PHE A 585 11.51 30.16 11.36
N ASN A 586 12.28 29.91 10.32
CA ASN A 586 13.75 29.87 10.39
C ASN A 586 14.37 30.70 9.24
N TYR A 587 15.71 30.72 9.16
CA TYR A 587 16.41 31.52 8.16
C TYR A 587 16.09 31.13 6.69
N LYS A 588 15.64 29.90 6.43
CA LYS A 588 15.22 29.44 5.09
C LYS A 588 13.83 29.94 4.71
N GLN A 589 13.02 30.35 5.68
CA GLN A 589 11.69 30.94 5.49
C GLN A 589 11.74 32.47 5.42
N GLY A 590 12.93 33.05 5.43
CA GLY A 590 13.09 34.49 5.39
C GLY A 590 13.35 35.13 6.75
N LEU A 591 14.11 34.48 7.62
CA LEU A 591 14.76 35.16 8.75
C LEU A 591 16.24 35.36 8.42
N ILE A 592 16.86 36.43 8.92
CA ILE A 592 18.28 36.71 8.66
C ILE A 592 19.20 36.06 9.70
N ASN A 593 18.68 35.79 10.90
CA ASN A 593 19.47 35.24 11.99
C ASN A 593 19.51 33.71 11.93
N LYS A 594 20.73 33.16 12.00
CA LYS A 594 20.97 31.73 12.20
C LYS A 594 20.98 31.35 13.68
N ASN A 595 21.37 32.29 14.53
CA ASN A 595 21.27 32.15 15.98
C ASN A 595 20.68 33.43 16.59
N TYR A 596 19.69 33.28 17.47
CA TYR A 596 19.10 34.37 18.24
C TYR A 596 19.81 34.55 19.57
N ASN A 597 20.05 35.81 19.95
CA ASN A 597 20.70 36.14 21.21
C ASN A 597 19.71 36.13 22.37
N LEU A 598 20.22 35.86 23.57
CA LEU A 598 19.43 35.87 24.80
C LEU A 598 19.00 37.29 25.17
N ARG A 599 17.70 37.47 25.40
CA ARG A 599 17.05 38.74 25.81
C ARG A 599 17.11 39.83 24.73
N SER A 600 17.31 39.45 23.46
CA SER A 600 17.34 40.36 22.33
C SER A 600 15.99 40.33 21.62
N SER A 601 14.96 40.86 22.29
CA SER A 601 13.61 40.91 21.74
C SER A 601 12.87 42.17 22.16
N TYR A 602 12.11 42.77 21.25
CA TYR A 602 11.38 44.00 21.49
C TYR A 602 10.01 43.97 20.84
N LYS A 603 9.03 44.61 21.48
CA LYS A 603 7.70 44.84 20.90
C LYS A 603 7.43 46.33 20.88
N ASP A 604 7.00 46.84 19.74
CA ASP A 604 6.64 48.25 19.63
C ASP A 604 5.15 48.53 19.86
N GLU A 605 4.81 49.81 19.88
CA GLU A 605 3.44 50.32 20.06
C GLU A 605 2.45 49.88 18.97
N HIS A 606 2.95 49.47 17.81
CA HIS A 606 2.14 49.00 16.68
C HIS A 606 1.95 47.48 16.69
N GLY A 607 2.43 46.79 17.73
CA GLY A 607 2.34 45.33 17.84
C GLY A 607 3.35 44.57 16.98
N ARG A 608 4.34 45.25 16.41
CA ARG A 608 5.44 44.62 15.65
C ARG A 608 6.46 44.05 16.62
N ILE A 609 6.99 42.87 16.29
CA ILE A 609 7.92 42.14 17.14
C ILE A 609 9.28 42.07 16.47
N PHE A 610 10.32 42.26 17.25
CA PHE A 610 11.69 42.29 16.80
C PHE A 610 12.51 41.26 17.58
N PHE A 611 13.36 40.51 16.90
CA PHE A 611 14.31 39.58 17.50
C PHE A 611 15.72 39.82 16.96
N GLY A 612 16.70 39.94 17.85
CA GLY A 612 18.09 40.19 17.50
C GLY A 612 18.93 38.92 17.59
N GLY A 613 19.92 38.82 16.71
CA GLY A 613 20.82 37.68 16.65
C GLY A 613 22.18 38.04 16.07
N GLU A 614 22.89 37.01 15.63
CA GLU A 614 24.26 37.14 15.11
C GLU A 614 24.38 38.01 13.85
N ASN A 615 23.31 38.06 13.04
CA ASN A 615 23.34 38.69 11.72
C ASN A 615 22.53 40.00 11.66
N GLY A 616 21.79 40.36 12.72
CA GLY A 616 21.01 41.58 12.77
C GLY A 616 19.67 41.40 13.48
N ILE A 617 18.64 42.10 12.99
CA ILE A 617 17.30 42.15 13.58
C ILE A 617 16.26 41.60 12.58
N ASP A 618 15.51 40.60 13.02
CA ASP A 618 14.29 40.12 12.35
C ASP A 618 13.08 40.88 12.89
N GLN A 619 12.31 41.53 12.00
CA GLN A 619 11.04 42.15 12.32
C GLN A 619 9.88 41.29 11.81
N ILE A 620 8.87 41.10 12.66
CA ILE A 620 7.70 40.23 12.44
C ILE A 620 6.43 41.05 12.63
N ILE A 621 5.49 40.87 11.70
CA ILE A 621 4.14 41.43 11.75
C ILE A 621 3.14 40.25 11.75
N ASP A 622 2.34 40.14 12.81
CA ASP A 622 1.45 38.99 12.99
C ASP A 622 0.37 38.87 11.89
N GLU A 623 -0.23 39.99 11.49
CA GLU A 623 -1.32 40.06 10.50
C GLU A 623 -0.95 39.46 9.13
N GLY A 624 0.35 39.44 8.77
CA GLY A 624 0.84 38.88 7.51
C GLY A 624 1.12 37.37 7.53
N LEU A 625 1.22 36.75 8.70
CA LEU A 625 1.63 35.34 8.84
C LEU A 625 0.51 34.35 8.54
N GLU A 626 -0.77 34.77 8.61
CA GLU A 626 -1.91 33.91 8.29
C GLU A 626 -2.10 33.70 6.78
N LEU A 627 -1.64 34.65 5.95
CA LEU A 627 -1.77 34.61 4.48
C LEU A 627 -0.83 33.59 3.80
N GLN A 628 0.22 33.11 4.48
CA GLN A 628 1.16 32.13 3.92
C GLN A 628 0.74 30.65 4.11
N ASN A 629 -0.42 30.39 4.71
CA ASN A 629 -0.98 29.03 4.91
C ASN A 629 -1.45 28.43 3.57
N THR A 630 -0.54 28.22 2.62
CA THR A 630 -0.80 27.36 1.47
C THR A 630 -0.64 25.92 1.96
N ILE A 631 -1.75 25.20 2.10
CA ILE A 631 -1.73 23.77 2.34
C ILE A 631 -0.98 23.13 1.16
N ASN A 632 0.18 22.53 1.42
CA ASN A 632 1.01 21.96 0.38
C ASN A 632 0.29 20.78 -0.29
N GLU A 633 0.50 20.61 -1.59
CA GLU A 633 0.10 19.39 -2.29
C GLU A 633 1.27 18.40 -2.27
N ILE A 634 1.00 17.12 -1.99
CA ILE A 634 1.99 16.06 -2.07
C ILE A 634 1.98 15.47 -3.47
N LEU A 635 3.16 15.36 -4.06
CA LEU A 635 3.38 14.61 -5.28
C LEU A 635 4.12 13.31 -4.99
N ILE A 636 3.74 12.27 -5.73
CA ILE A 636 4.52 11.06 -5.85
C ILE A 636 5.63 11.37 -6.85
N ASP A 637 6.86 11.40 -6.36
CA ASP A 637 8.03 11.70 -7.17
C ASP A 637 8.42 10.50 -8.03
N GLN A 638 8.63 9.35 -7.39
CA GLN A 638 9.05 8.13 -8.07
C GLN A 638 8.61 6.90 -7.29
N VAL A 639 8.34 5.81 -8.00
CA VAL A 639 8.03 4.51 -7.41
C VAL A 639 9.10 3.53 -7.86
N TYR A 640 9.58 2.67 -6.98
CA TYR A 640 10.59 1.66 -7.29
C TYR A 640 10.03 0.27 -7.01
N PHE A 641 10.26 -0.65 -7.94
CA PHE A 641 10.01 -2.07 -7.77
C PHE A 641 11.36 -2.77 -7.65
N ASN A 642 11.63 -3.38 -6.48
CA ASN A 642 12.90 -4.04 -6.19
C ASN A 642 14.14 -3.14 -6.46
N GLY A 643 14.02 -1.84 -6.18
CA GLY A 643 15.06 -0.83 -6.43
C GLY A 643 15.11 -0.27 -7.86
N VAL A 644 14.31 -0.80 -8.79
CA VAL A 644 14.24 -0.30 -10.18
C VAL A 644 13.14 0.76 -10.29
N PRO A 645 13.46 1.99 -10.73
CA PRO A 645 12.47 3.05 -10.88
C PRO A 645 11.41 2.70 -11.92
N GLN A 646 10.17 3.04 -11.62
CA GLN A 646 8.99 2.86 -12.45
C GLN A 646 8.42 4.23 -12.79
N PHE A 647 8.20 4.48 -14.07
CA PHE A 647 7.51 5.67 -14.51
C PHE A 647 6.00 5.48 -14.33
N ILE A 648 5.42 6.20 -13.39
CA ILE A 648 4.00 6.14 -13.07
C ILE A 648 3.45 7.56 -13.13
N ASP A 649 2.32 7.71 -13.82
CA ASP A 649 1.55 8.94 -13.80
C ASP A 649 0.97 9.13 -12.37
N PRO A 650 1.25 10.26 -11.68
CA PRO A 650 0.89 10.47 -10.27
C PRO A 650 -0.60 10.30 -9.95
N ASP A 651 -1.46 10.36 -10.95
CA ASP A 651 -2.92 10.25 -10.81
C ASP A 651 -3.49 8.91 -11.33
N GLN A 652 -2.62 7.98 -11.75
CA GLN A 652 -3.04 6.64 -12.20
C GLN A 652 -2.83 5.54 -11.15
N LYS A 653 -3.72 4.55 -11.19
CA LYS A 653 -3.65 3.34 -10.36
C LYS A 653 -2.40 2.52 -10.70
N ILE A 654 -1.61 2.18 -9.68
CA ILE A 654 -0.40 1.38 -9.86
C ILE A 654 -0.77 -0.10 -9.91
N LYS A 655 -0.35 -0.78 -10.98
CA LYS A 655 -0.40 -2.24 -11.07
C LYS A 655 0.96 -2.81 -10.72
N ILE A 656 1.06 -3.44 -9.56
CA ILE A 656 2.32 -4.00 -9.06
C ILE A 656 2.41 -5.47 -9.49
N PRO A 657 3.51 -5.88 -10.15
CA PRO A 657 3.80 -7.28 -10.46
C PRO A 657 3.96 -8.15 -9.20
N ASN A 658 3.69 -9.46 -9.31
CA ASN A 658 3.65 -10.35 -8.14
C ASN A 658 5.03 -10.77 -7.62
N ASP A 659 6.07 -10.49 -8.39
CA ASP A 659 7.49 -10.74 -8.09
C ASP A 659 8.16 -9.57 -7.37
N VAL A 660 7.44 -8.46 -7.16
CA VAL A 660 7.93 -7.32 -6.38
C VAL A 660 7.97 -7.70 -4.90
N LYS A 661 9.19 -7.75 -4.34
CA LYS A 661 9.47 -7.98 -2.93
C LYS A 661 9.59 -6.68 -2.14
N ILE A 662 10.05 -5.61 -2.79
CA ILE A 662 10.23 -4.30 -2.16
C ILE A 662 9.55 -3.27 -3.04
N LEU A 663 8.52 -2.63 -2.50
CA LEU A 663 7.88 -1.45 -3.07
C LEU A 663 8.43 -0.23 -2.35
N GLU A 664 9.07 0.68 -3.08
CA GLU A 664 9.44 1.99 -2.53
C GLU A 664 8.63 3.08 -3.23
N VAL A 665 8.06 3.99 -2.45
CA VAL A 665 7.36 5.18 -2.97
C VAL A 665 8.05 6.40 -2.40
N LYS A 666 8.60 7.23 -3.27
CA LYS A 666 9.21 8.49 -2.91
C LYS A 666 8.19 9.61 -3.09
N VAL A 667 8.02 10.42 -2.05
CA VAL A 667 7.08 11.54 -2.05
C VAL A 667 7.82 12.85 -1.85
N THR A 668 7.20 13.92 -2.33
CA THR A 668 7.73 15.27 -2.17
C THR A 668 6.59 16.29 -2.10
N THR A 669 6.91 17.47 -1.59
CA THR A 669 6.02 18.64 -1.62
C THR A 669 6.71 19.68 -2.46
N PRO A 670 6.41 19.72 -3.77
CA PRO A 670 7.08 20.64 -4.66
C PRO A 670 6.78 22.07 -4.22
N GLN A 671 7.85 22.85 -4.13
CA GLN A 671 7.75 24.28 -3.82
C GLN A 671 7.10 24.57 -2.47
N ALA A 672 7.47 23.82 -1.42
CA ALA A 672 7.06 24.13 -0.05
C ALA A 672 7.39 25.60 0.27
N SER A 673 6.35 26.37 0.57
CA SER A 673 6.40 27.75 1.11
C SER A 673 7.09 27.79 2.48
N SER A 674 7.10 26.64 3.18
CA SER A 674 7.84 26.40 4.41
C SER A 674 9.26 25.92 4.10
N GLY A 675 10.26 26.82 4.11
CA GLY A 675 11.68 26.49 4.01
C GLY A 675 12.25 25.54 5.10
N GLY A 676 11.41 24.96 5.96
CA GLY A 676 11.77 23.88 6.89
C GLY A 676 11.73 22.50 6.22
N ARG A 677 12.48 21.53 6.79
CA ARG A 677 12.36 20.11 6.40
C ARG A 677 10.96 19.61 6.76
N ASN A 678 10.08 19.48 5.78
CA ASN A 678 8.82 18.77 5.96
C ASN A 678 9.12 17.31 6.31
N THR A 679 8.52 16.82 7.41
CA THR A 679 8.54 15.38 7.69
C THR A 679 7.34 14.77 7.00
N PHE A 680 7.57 13.74 6.21
CA PHE A 680 6.48 13.03 5.54
C PHE A 680 6.00 11.89 6.41
N GLN A 681 4.70 11.64 6.38
CA GLN A 681 4.08 10.49 7.01
C GLN A 681 3.31 9.71 5.96
N ALA A 682 3.32 8.38 6.11
CA ALA A 682 2.52 7.48 5.28
C ALA A 682 1.74 6.49 6.13
N ARG A 683 0.61 6.04 5.60
CA ARG A 683 -0.14 4.90 6.15
C ARG A 683 -0.71 4.04 5.03
N ILE A 684 -1.04 2.80 5.39
CA ILE A 684 -1.70 1.85 4.51
C ILE A 684 -3.14 1.73 4.97
N ASP A 685 -4.07 2.10 4.10
CA ASP A 685 -5.51 2.18 4.34
C ASP A 685 -5.89 3.12 5.51
N GLN A 686 -7.17 3.52 5.59
CA GLN A 686 -7.62 4.53 6.55
C GLN A 686 -7.51 4.09 8.02
N GLU A 687 -7.40 2.79 8.27
CA GLU A 687 -7.32 2.19 9.61
C GLU A 687 -5.89 2.12 10.17
N GLY A 688 -4.86 2.35 9.34
CA GLY A 688 -3.45 2.29 9.75
C GLY A 688 -2.97 3.51 10.55
N ALA A 689 -2.01 3.29 11.46
CA ALA A 689 -1.29 4.37 12.13
C ALA A 689 -0.34 5.10 11.16
N TRP A 690 -0.21 6.41 11.29
CA TRP A 690 0.74 7.21 10.50
C TRP A 690 2.19 6.92 10.90
N LEU A 691 3.00 6.54 9.92
CA LEU A 691 4.43 6.25 10.07
C LEU A 691 5.25 7.40 9.49
N ASN A 692 6.20 7.92 10.25
CA ASN A 692 7.17 8.90 9.75
C ASN A 692 8.08 8.24 8.71
N LEU A 693 8.27 8.89 7.56
CA LEU A 693 9.21 8.45 6.54
C LEU A 693 10.64 8.75 6.98
N SER A 694 11.51 7.75 6.88
CA SER A 694 12.93 7.87 7.21
C SER A 694 13.77 8.13 5.96
N GLY A 695 14.59 9.19 5.95
CA GLY A 695 15.63 9.45 4.92
C GLY A 695 15.11 9.66 3.48
N LYS A 696 15.51 10.76 2.82
CA LYS A 696 15.17 11.10 1.41
C LYS A 696 13.67 10.94 1.04
N ASN A 697 12.75 11.07 2.02
CA ASN A 697 11.29 11.06 1.83
C ASN A 697 10.73 9.78 1.17
N ARG A 698 11.26 8.59 1.54
CA ARG A 698 10.83 7.30 0.99
C ARG A 698 9.97 6.49 1.95
N PHE A 699 8.86 5.97 1.43
CA PHE A 699 8.06 4.92 2.03
C PHE A 699 8.50 3.56 1.46
N VAL A 700 8.80 2.60 2.32
CA VAL A 700 9.26 1.27 1.92
C VAL A 700 8.33 0.22 2.48
N LEU A 701 7.79 -0.63 1.59
CA LEU A 701 6.94 -1.75 1.93
C LEU A 701 7.59 -3.06 1.48
N TYR A 702 7.86 -3.93 2.47
CA TYR A 702 8.45 -5.25 2.24
C TYR A 702 7.36 -6.31 2.07
N ASN A 703 7.53 -7.18 1.07
CA ASN A 703 6.63 -8.28 0.70
C ASN A 703 5.15 -7.89 0.70
N PRO A 704 4.74 -6.94 -0.16
CA PRO A 704 3.38 -6.43 -0.15
C PRO A 704 2.37 -7.55 -0.50
N LYS A 705 1.27 -7.63 0.24
CA LYS A 705 0.27 -8.71 0.10
C LYS A 705 -0.56 -8.54 -1.18
N PRO A 706 -0.92 -9.63 -1.89
CA PRO A 706 -1.83 -9.56 -3.04
C PRO A 706 -3.19 -8.95 -2.67
N GLY A 707 -3.68 -8.02 -3.50
CA GLY A 707 -4.92 -7.30 -3.23
C GLY A 707 -4.89 -5.85 -3.70
N LYS A 708 -5.96 -5.12 -3.40
CA LYS A 708 -6.02 -3.65 -3.51
C LYS A 708 -5.57 -3.05 -2.18
N MET A 709 -4.73 -2.02 -2.24
CA MET A 709 -4.32 -1.23 -1.08
C MET A 709 -4.31 0.25 -1.45
N ASN A 710 -4.67 1.10 -0.50
CA ASN A 710 -4.55 2.54 -0.65
C ASN A 710 -3.40 3.04 0.21
N LEU A 711 -2.38 3.61 -0.43
CA LEU A 711 -1.28 4.27 0.26
C LEU A 711 -1.63 5.75 0.41
N GLU A 712 -1.61 6.24 1.64
CA GLU A 712 -1.92 7.64 1.95
C GLU A 712 -0.68 8.35 2.46
N PHE A 713 -0.45 9.56 1.97
CA PHE A 713 0.71 10.38 2.31
C PHE A 713 0.26 11.75 2.81
N ARG A 714 0.89 12.26 3.86
CA ARG A 714 0.74 13.63 4.37
C ARG A 714 2.07 14.21 4.79
N SER A 715 2.21 15.53 4.79
CA SER A 715 3.35 16.24 5.35
C SER A 715 2.95 16.83 6.69
N VAL A 716 3.89 16.79 7.62
CA VAL A 716 3.79 17.43 8.91
C VAL A 716 4.98 18.33 9.13
N ASP A 717 4.78 19.42 9.86
CA ASP A 717 5.88 20.22 10.36
C ASP A 717 6.66 19.45 11.44
N GLU A 718 7.74 20.06 11.92
CA GLU A 718 8.58 19.48 12.97
C GLU A 718 7.85 19.29 14.33
N TYR A 719 6.71 19.95 14.54
CA TYR A 719 5.85 19.83 15.73
C TYR A 719 4.73 18.80 15.56
N GLY A 720 4.53 18.28 14.35
CA GLY A 720 3.51 17.29 14.02
C GLY A 720 2.20 17.88 13.50
N SER A 721 2.11 19.19 13.28
CA SER A 721 0.96 19.83 12.66
C SER A 721 0.91 19.46 11.17
N VAL A 722 -0.27 19.12 10.67
CA VAL A 722 -0.45 18.71 9.27
C VAL A 722 -0.31 19.93 8.35
N THR A 723 0.62 19.85 7.39
CA THR A 723 0.94 20.94 6.46
C THR A 723 0.48 20.67 5.02
N SER A 724 -0.10 19.50 4.73
CA SER A 724 -0.61 19.14 3.40
C SER A 724 -2.01 18.54 3.42
N LYS A 725 -2.64 18.51 2.24
CA LYS A 725 -3.73 17.57 1.96
C LYS A 725 -3.18 16.14 1.89
N VAL A 726 -4.01 15.16 2.22
CA VAL A 726 -3.65 13.75 2.07
C VAL A 726 -3.62 13.39 0.59
N LYS A 727 -2.50 12.85 0.09
CA LYS A 727 -2.41 12.30 -1.26
C LYS A 727 -2.62 10.79 -1.18
N GLU A 728 -3.58 10.30 -1.96
CA GLU A 728 -3.92 8.88 -2.05
C GLU A 728 -3.30 8.25 -3.31
N LEU A 729 -2.82 7.02 -3.16
CA LEU A 729 -2.27 6.21 -4.24
C LEU A 729 -2.86 4.81 -4.20
N GLU A 730 -3.73 4.52 -5.17
CA GLU A 730 -4.29 3.18 -5.32
C GLU A 730 -3.26 2.22 -5.94
N ALA A 731 -2.90 1.17 -5.21
CA ALA A 731 -2.03 0.11 -5.69
C ALA A 731 -2.77 -1.24 -5.73
N THR A 732 -2.61 -1.99 -6.82
CA THR A 732 -3.20 -3.32 -6.99
C THR A 732 -2.13 -4.33 -7.35
N ILE A 733 -1.99 -5.37 -6.52
CA ILE A 733 -1.11 -6.52 -6.77
C ILE A 733 -1.95 -7.68 -7.32
N LYS A 734 -1.55 -8.24 -8.47
CA LYS A 734 -2.27 -9.38 -9.04
C LYS A 734 -2.15 -10.59 -8.11
N GLN A 735 -3.16 -11.46 -8.09
CA GLN A 735 -3.06 -12.71 -7.33
C GLN A 735 -2.39 -13.78 -8.21
N LYS A 736 -1.50 -14.60 -7.64
CA LYS A 736 -0.93 -15.78 -8.32
C LYS A 736 -2.00 -16.88 -8.41
N TRP A 737 -2.90 -16.77 -9.39
CA TRP A 737 -3.96 -17.75 -9.58
C TRP A 737 -3.42 -19.16 -9.96
N TYR A 738 -2.21 -19.24 -10.52
CA TYR A 738 -1.62 -20.49 -11.01
C TYR A 738 -1.07 -21.41 -9.91
N GLU A 739 -0.67 -20.90 -8.74
CA GLU A 739 -0.20 -21.74 -7.62
C GLU A 739 -1.37 -22.56 -7.04
N ASN A 740 -2.57 -21.97 -6.98
CA ASN A 740 -3.78 -22.68 -6.60
C ASN A 740 -4.29 -23.61 -7.71
N PHE A 741 -4.08 -23.24 -8.98
CA PHE A 741 -4.46 -24.09 -10.10
C PHE A 741 -3.63 -25.38 -10.16
N ALA A 742 -2.32 -25.31 -9.90
CA ALA A 742 -1.45 -26.50 -9.85
C ALA A 742 -1.84 -27.46 -8.72
N LEU A 743 -2.26 -26.93 -7.56
CA LEU A 743 -2.72 -27.73 -6.43
C LEU A 743 -4.08 -28.38 -6.73
N LEU A 744 -5.01 -27.64 -7.35
CA LEU A 744 -6.31 -28.15 -7.80
C LEU A 744 -6.18 -29.21 -8.90
N THR A 745 -5.29 -29.02 -9.87
CA THR A 745 -5.04 -30.02 -10.93
C THR A 745 -4.36 -31.27 -10.36
N GLY A 746 -3.44 -31.11 -9.40
CA GLY A 746 -2.85 -32.24 -8.68
C GLY A 746 -3.87 -33.05 -7.88
N LEU A 747 -4.77 -32.39 -7.15
CA LEU A 747 -5.87 -33.04 -6.41
C LEU A 747 -6.87 -33.73 -7.37
N ALA A 748 -7.22 -33.08 -8.47
CA ALA A 748 -8.09 -33.67 -9.49
C ALA A 748 -7.47 -34.95 -10.09
N PHE A 749 -6.15 -34.94 -10.36
CA PHE A 749 -5.43 -36.11 -10.86
C PHE A 749 -5.42 -37.26 -9.84
N LEU A 750 -5.19 -36.96 -8.55
CA LEU A 750 -5.26 -37.95 -7.47
C LEU A 750 -6.66 -38.55 -7.31
N CYS A 751 -7.71 -37.73 -7.40
CA CYS A 751 -9.09 -38.21 -7.40
C CYS A 751 -9.37 -39.13 -8.60
N LEU A 752 -8.92 -38.76 -9.80
CA LEU A 752 -9.08 -39.58 -11.00
C LEU A 752 -8.32 -40.92 -10.88
N ALA A 753 -7.10 -40.89 -10.35
CA ALA A 753 -6.31 -42.09 -10.06
C ALA A 753 -7.01 -42.98 -9.02
N GLY A 754 -7.59 -42.40 -7.98
CA GLY A 754 -8.39 -43.13 -6.99
C GLY A 754 -9.63 -43.79 -7.58
N ILE A 755 -10.39 -43.08 -8.43
CA ILE A 755 -11.58 -43.60 -9.12
C ILE A 755 -11.20 -44.75 -10.06
N THR A 756 -10.15 -44.57 -10.87
CA THR A 756 -9.69 -45.60 -11.81
C THR A 756 -9.20 -46.86 -11.10
N LEU A 757 -8.43 -46.73 -10.02
CA LEU A 757 -8.02 -47.86 -9.17
C LEU A 757 -9.24 -48.54 -8.50
N GLY A 758 -10.23 -47.77 -8.06
CA GLY A 758 -11.48 -48.28 -7.51
C GLY A 758 -12.28 -49.09 -8.52
N LEU A 759 -12.44 -48.57 -9.74
CA LEU A 759 -13.10 -49.26 -10.85
C LEU A 759 -12.36 -50.54 -11.25
N PHE A 760 -11.02 -50.52 -11.26
CA PHE A 760 -10.20 -51.69 -11.58
C PHE A 760 -10.35 -52.79 -10.52
N LYS A 761 -10.33 -52.43 -9.23
CA LYS A 761 -10.63 -53.37 -8.13
C LYS A 761 -12.05 -53.94 -8.23
N TYR A 762 -13.04 -53.09 -8.52
CA TYR A 762 -14.42 -53.51 -8.68
C TYR A 762 -14.59 -54.52 -9.83
N GLN A 763 -13.99 -54.25 -10.99
CA GLN A 763 -14.00 -55.19 -12.12
C GLN A 763 -13.35 -56.53 -11.77
N LYS A 764 -12.22 -56.52 -11.06
CA LYS A 764 -11.54 -57.75 -10.63
C LYS A 764 -12.41 -58.61 -9.71
N VAL A 765 -13.05 -57.99 -8.71
CA VAL A 765 -13.96 -58.70 -7.78
C VAL A 765 -15.20 -59.23 -8.50
N LYS A 766 -15.78 -58.44 -9.42
CA LYS A 766 -16.92 -58.87 -10.24
C LYS A 766 -16.58 -60.11 -11.08
N ASN A 767 -15.42 -60.12 -11.72
CA ASN A 767 -14.97 -61.24 -12.54
C ASN A 767 -14.74 -62.51 -11.71
N SER A 768 -14.15 -62.41 -10.52
CA SER A 768 -13.99 -63.55 -9.61
C SER A 768 -15.34 -64.16 -9.20
N ARG A 769 -16.35 -63.32 -8.90
CA ARG A 769 -17.70 -63.80 -8.56
C ARG A 769 -18.40 -64.48 -9.74
N ILE A 770 -18.15 -64.03 -10.96
CA ILE A 770 -18.70 -64.68 -12.17
C ILE A 770 -18.09 -66.06 -12.35
N GLN A 771 -16.77 -66.20 -12.16
CA GLN A 771 -16.09 -67.50 -12.26
C GLN A 771 -16.59 -68.49 -11.21
N GLU A 772 -16.75 -68.05 -9.96
CA GLU A 772 -17.28 -68.90 -8.89
C GLU A 772 -18.70 -69.41 -9.20
N LYS A 773 -19.56 -68.55 -9.76
CA LYS A 773 -20.90 -68.96 -10.21
C LYS A 773 -20.87 -69.98 -11.35
N LEU A 774 -19.96 -69.84 -12.30
CA LEU A 774 -19.83 -70.78 -13.42
C LEU A 774 -19.38 -72.17 -12.93
N ILE A 775 -18.41 -72.22 -12.01
CA ILE A 775 -17.94 -73.47 -11.41
C ILE A 775 -19.09 -74.17 -10.66
N LEU A 776 -19.86 -73.43 -9.86
CA LEU A 776 -21.01 -73.98 -9.15
C LEU A 776 -22.10 -74.51 -10.10
N GLN A 777 -22.35 -73.83 -11.22
CA GLN A 777 -23.31 -74.30 -12.23
C GLN A 777 -22.85 -75.60 -12.89
N GLU A 778 -21.56 -75.72 -13.20
CA GLU A 778 -20.99 -76.95 -13.76
C GLU A 778 -21.11 -78.13 -12.79
N GLU A 779 -20.83 -77.89 -11.50
CA GLU A 779 -20.94 -78.90 -10.45
C GLU A 779 -22.38 -79.37 -10.24
N LEU A 780 -23.35 -78.45 -10.26
CA LEU A 780 -24.78 -78.78 -10.20
C LEU A 780 -25.23 -79.62 -11.40
N ALA A 781 -24.86 -79.21 -12.62
CA ALA A 781 -25.20 -79.97 -13.83
C ALA A 781 -24.61 -81.40 -13.78
N ARG A 782 -23.39 -81.56 -13.27
CA ARG A 782 -22.74 -82.86 -13.09
C ARG A 782 -23.46 -83.73 -12.05
N LEU A 783 -23.91 -83.14 -10.94
CA LEU A 783 -24.67 -83.84 -9.91
C LEU A 783 -26.04 -84.28 -10.43
N GLU A 784 -26.75 -83.43 -11.16
CA GLU A 784 -28.04 -83.78 -11.78
C GLU A 784 -27.89 -84.95 -12.77
N LEU A 785 -26.88 -84.93 -13.63
CA LEU A 785 -26.58 -86.05 -14.55
C LEU A 785 -26.25 -87.34 -13.80
N THR A 786 -25.50 -87.24 -12.70
CA THR A 786 -25.15 -88.41 -11.88
C THR A 786 -26.37 -88.99 -11.16
N ALA A 787 -27.25 -88.14 -10.63
CA ALA A 787 -28.49 -88.55 -10.01
C ALA A 787 -29.43 -89.25 -11.02
N LEU A 788 -29.57 -88.68 -12.22
CA LEU A 788 -30.41 -89.25 -13.28
C LEU A 788 -29.90 -90.63 -13.74
N ASN A 789 -28.58 -90.77 -13.91
CA ASN A 789 -27.96 -92.07 -14.25
C ASN A 789 -28.14 -93.12 -13.13
N SER A 790 -28.17 -92.72 -11.86
CA SER A 790 -28.36 -93.64 -10.72
C SER A 790 -29.78 -94.18 -10.58
N GLN A 791 -30.77 -93.51 -11.18
CA GLN A 791 -32.19 -93.93 -11.15
C GLN A 791 -32.52 -95.02 -12.18
N MET A 792 -31.65 -95.26 -13.18
CA MET A 792 -31.76 -96.40 -14.08
C MET A 792 -31.00 -97.59 -13.49
N ASN A 793 -31.67 -98.66 -13.05
CA ASN A 793 -31.00 -99.85 -12.49
C ASN A 793 -30.25 -100.60 -13.62
N PRO A 794 -28.92 -100.45 -13.76
CA PRO A 794 -28.19 -100.93 -14.94
C PRO A 794 -28.23 -102.45 -15.01
N HIS A 795 -28.27 -103.12 -13.86
CA HIS A 795 -28.34 -104.57 -13.75
C HIS A 795 -29.65 -105.12 -14.32
N PHE A 796 -30.77 -104.42 -14.15
CA PHE A 796 -32.05 -104.81 -14.76
C PHE A 796 -31.99 -104.70 -16.30
N ILE A 797 -31.33 -103.66 -16.82
CA ILE A 797 -31.13 -103.45 -18.26
C ILE A 797 -30.31 -104.58 -18.89
N PHE A 798 -29.19 -104.94 -18.25
CA PHE A 798 -28.34 -106.05 -18.72
C PHE A 798 -29.06 -107.41 -18.66
N ASN A 799 -29.91 -107.65 -17.65
CA ASN A 799 -30.65 -108.91 -17.53
C ASN A 799 -31.70 -109.08 -18.63
N ALA A 800 -32.42 -108.01 -18.98
CA ALA A 800 -33.41 -108.06 -20.04
C ALA A 800 -32.74 -108.26 -21.42
N LEU A 801 -31.62 -107.58 -21.69
CA LEU A 801 -30.84 -107.77 -22.91
C LEU A 801 -30.28 -109.19 -23.02
N SER A 802 -29.81 -109.76 -21.92
CA SER A 802 -29.33 -111.15 -21.88
C SER A 802 -30.46 -112.15 -22.15
N SER A 803 -31.66 -111.90 -21.63
CA SER A 803 -32.84 -112.75 -21.86
C SER A 803 -33.31 -112.68 -23.32
N ILE A 804 -33.30 -111.49 -23.93
CA ILE A 804 -33.59 -111.31 -25.38
C ILE A 804 -32.56 -112.08 -26.22
N LYS A 805 -31.27 -111.96 -25.88
CA LYS A 805 -30.20 -112.71 -26.56
C LYS A 805 -30.43 -114.22 -26.48
N GLN A 806 -30.83 -114.73 -25.31
CA GLN A 806 -31.13 -116.15 -25.13
C GLN A 806 -32.31 -116.60 -26.02
N LEU A 807 -33.42 -115.87 -26.01
CA LEU A 807 -34.60 -116.20 -26.83
C LEU A 807 -34.29 -116.17 -28.34
N ILE A 808 -33.47 -115.22 -28.81
CA ILE A 808 -33.00 -115.17 -30.19
C ILE A 808 -32.14 -116.39 -30.51
N THR A 809 -31.23 -116.77 -29.61
CA THR A 809 -30.32 -117.91 -29.81
C THR A 809 -31.09 -119.24 -29.82
N SER A 810 -32.21 -119.34 -29.08
CA SER A 810 -33.11 -120.49 -29.06
C SER A 810 -34.09 -120.56 -30.24
N ASN A 811 -33.96 -119.67 -31.25
CA ASN A 811 -34.86 -119.56 -32.42
C ASN A 811 -36.34 -119.23 -32.10
N GLU A 812 -36.64 -118.72 -30.90
CA GLU A 812 -37.99 -118.28 -30.50
C GLU A 812 -38.22 -116.80 -30.85
N THR A 813 -38.09 -116.46 -32.13
CA THR A 813 -38.08 -115.07 -32.61
C THR A 813 -39.36 -114.29 -32.28
N LYS A 814 -40.53 -114.93 -32.35
CA LYS A 814 -41.80 -114.28 -31.98
C LYS A 814 -41.88 -113.95 -30.49
N THR A 815 -41.43 -114.84 -29.62
CA THR A 815 -41.39 -114.61 -28.16
C THR A 815 -40.39 -113.51 -27.82
N ALA A 816 -39.24 -113.49 -28.50
CA ALA A 816 -38.24 -112.42 -28.36
C ALA A 816 -38.79 -111.04 -28.76
N GLU A 817 -39.57 -110.96 -29.85
CA GLU A 817 -40.19 -109.71 -30.30
C GLU A 817 -41.23 -109.18 -29.29
N ILE A 818 -42.08 -110.06 -28.76
CA ILE A 818 -43.05 -109.73 -27.70
C ILE A 818 -42.32 -109.26 -26.43
N TYR A 819 -41.27 -109.98 -26.03
CA TYR A 819 -40.45 -109.62 -24.87
C TYR A 819 -39.79 -108.25 -25.06
N LEU A 820 -39.21 -107.99 -26.23
CA LEU A 820 -38.59 -106.70 -26.56
C LEU A 820 -39.60 -105.54 -26.54
N SER A 821 -40.81 -105.76 -27.07
CA SER A 821 -41.88 -104.76 -27.06
C SER A 821 -42.35 -104.43 -25.63
N LYS A 822 -42.63 -105.47 -24.83
CA LYS A 822 -42.98 -105.31 -23.40
C LYS A 822 -41.86 -104.65 -22.61
N TYR A 823 -40.60 -105.02 -22.86
CA TYR A 823 -39.43 -104.43 -22.22
C TYR A 823 -39.23 -102.96 -22.60
N SER A 824 -39.41 -102.61 -23.87
CA SER A 824 -39.36 -101.21 -24.33
C SER A 824 -40.47 -100.38 -23.69
N LYS A 825 -41.68 -100.94 -23.53
CA LYS A 825 -42.77 -100.29 -22.79
C LYS A 825 -42.41 -100.07 -21.32
N LEU A 826 -41.79 -101.07 -20.68
CA LEU A 826 -41.34 -100.97 -19.30
C LEU A 826 -40.28 -99.87 -19.12
N LEU A 827 -39.26 -99.81 -19.99
CA LEU A 827 -38.23 -98.77 -19.95
C LEU A 827 -38.80 -97.36 -20.14
N ARG A 828 -39.76 -97.19 -21.06
CA ARG A 828 -40.43 -95.90 -21.24
C ARG A 828 -41.18 -95.49 -19.98
N HIS A 829 -41.90 -96.40 -19.32
CA HIS A 829 -42.53 -96.10 -18.03
C HIS A 829 -41.49 -95.73 -16.96
N VAL A 830 -40.33 -96.41 -16.92
CA VAL A 830 -39.25 -96.05 -15.97
C VAL A 830 -38.78 -94.61 -16.17
N ILE A 831 -38.44 -94.23 -17.40
CA ILE A 831 -37.94 -92.88 -17.71
C ILE A 831 -39.02 -91.81 -17.48
N GLN A 832 -40.27 -92.12 -17.88
CA GLN A 832 -41.38 -91.19 -17.73
C GLN A 832 -41.72 -90.98 -16.26
N TYR A 833 -41.88 -92.05 -15.48
CA TYR A 833 -42.35 -91.96 -14.10
C TYR A 833 -41.23 -91.63 -13.09
N SER A 834 -39.95 -91.86 -13.39
CA SER A 834 -38.84 -91.53 -12.47
C SER A 834 -38.71 -90.04 -12.17
N THR A 835 -39.18 -89.18 -13.09
CA THR A 835 -39.19 -87.72 -12.92
C THR A 835 -40.45 -87.20 -12.21
N HIS A 836 -41.47 -88.05 -12.02
CA HIS A 836 -42.73 -87.67 -11.39
C HIS A 836 -42.72 -88.01 -9.90
N GLN A 837 -43.21 -87.09 -9.07
CA GLN A 837 -43.33 -87.34 -7.62
C GLN A 837 -44.45 -88.33 -7.28
N LYS A 838 -45.53 -88.36 -8.07
CA LYS A 838 -46.68 -89.27 -7.94
C LYS A 838 -47.23 -89.62 -9.33
N ILE A 839 -47.75 -90.83 -9.48
CA ILE A 839 -48.43 -91.34 -10.69
C ILE A 839 -49.80 -91.90 -10.31
N LYS A 840 -50.67 -92.15 -11.29
CA LYS A 840 -51.97 -92.76 -11.01
C LYS A 840 -51.80 -94.22 -10.60
N LEU A 841 -52.66 -94.72 -9.73
CA LEU A 841 -52.66 -96.12 -9.33
C LEU A 841 -52.95 -97.04 -10.53
N SER A 842 -53.77 -96.60 -11.49
CA SER A 842 -53.97 -97.32 -12.75
C SER A 842 -52.67 -97.48 -13.53
N GLU A 843 -51.84 -96.43 -13.60
CA GLU A 843 -50.54 -96.45 -14.27
C GLU A 843 -49.53 -97.37 -13.56
N GLU A 844 -49.48 -97.34 -12.23
CA GLU A 844 -48.65 -98.27 -11.45
C GLU A 844 -49.11 -99.72 -11.67
N LEU A 845 -50.42 -100.00 -11.68
CA LEU A 845 -50.93 -101.34 -11.95
C LEU A 845 -50.59 -101.84 -13.36
N ASP A 846 -50.68 -100.97 -14.36
CA ASP A 846 -50.28 -101.30 -15.73
C ASP A 846 -48.77 -101.54 -15.85
N PHE A 847 -47.97 -100.77 -15.12
CA PHE A 847 -46.54 -101.02 -14.99
C PHE A 847 -46.27 -102.39 -14.36
N ILE A 848 -46.96 -102.72 -13.26
CA ILE A 848 -46.81 -104.00 -12.54
C ILE A 848 -47.24 -105.20 -13.40
N ARG A 849 -48.35 -105.11 -14.13
CA ARG A 849 -48.77 -106.17 -15.07
C ARG A 849 -47.68 -106.40 -16.12
N ASN A 850 -47.20 -105.33 -16.75
CA ASN A 850 -46.16 -105.44 -17.77
C ASN A 850 -44.83 -105.99 -17.19
N TYR A 851 -44.52 -105.67 -15.93
CA TYR A 851 -43.37 -106.21 -15.21
C TYR A 851 -43.53 -107.71 -14.93
N LEU A 852 -44.66 -108.13 -14.35
CA LEU A 852 -44.93 -109.55 -14.03
C LEU A 852 -44.98 -110.41 -15.30
N ASP A 853 -45.58 -109.92 -16.38
CA ASP A 853 -45.60 -110.61 -17.67
C ASP A 853 -44.18 -110.84 -18.23
N LEU A 854 -43.28 -109.87 -18.07
CA LEU A 854 -41.88 -110.02 -18.48
C LEU A 854 -41.15 -111.04 -17.62
N GLU A 855 -41.38 -111.03 -16.31
CA GLU A 855 -40.78 -112.00 -15.40
C GLU A 855 -41.32 -113.42 -15.63
N LEU A 856 -42.63 -113.58 -15.93
CA LEU A 856 -43.23 -114.86 -16.35
C LEU A 856 -42.57 -115.43 -17.60
N LEU A 857 -42.45 -114.61 -18.65
CA LEU A 857 -41.79 -115.03 -19.90
C LEU A 857 -40.32 -115.42 -19.66
N ARG A 858 -39.64 -114.71 -18.76
CA ARG A 858 -38.22 -114.99 -18.45
C ARG A 858 -38.04 -116.32 -17.72
N PHE A 859 -38.99 -116.71 -16.89
CA PHE A 859 -38.94 -117.95 -16.12
C PHE A 859 -39.83 -119.05 -16.68
N SER A 860 -40.19 -118.98 -17.96
CA SER A 860 -40.95 -120.03 -18.66
C SER A 860 -42.21 -120.47 -17.91
N ASP A 861 -43.00 -119.50 -17.46
CA ASP A 861 -44.28 -119.70 -16.73
C ASP A 861 -44.14 -120.40 -15.35
N ALA A 862 -43.00 -120.24 -14.67
CA ALA A 862 -42.72 -120.85 -13.37
C ALA A 862 -43.65 -120.41 -12.21
N PHE A 863 -44.48 -119.38 -12.40
CA PHE A 863 -45.47 -118.95 -11.41
C PHE A 863 -46.75 -118.47 -12.11
N GLU A 864 -47.85 -118.42 -11.38
CA GLU A 864 -49.08 -117.76 -11.81
C GLU A 864 -49.31 -116.51 -10.97
N TYR A 865 -50.02 -115.51 -11.50
CA TYR A 865 -50.42 -114.36 -10.72
C TYR A 865 -51.86 -113.95 -10.97
N GLN A 866 -52.51 -113.45 -9.92
CA GLN A 866 -53.86 -112.92 -9.98
C GLN A 866 -53.90 -111.52 -9.36
N ILE A 867 -54.48 -110.55 -10.07
CA ILE A 867 -54.69 -109.19 -9.56
C ILE A 867 -56.17 -108.95 -9.38
N ASN A 868 -56.63 -108.96 -8.14
CA ASN A 868 -57.99 -108.68 -7.75
C ASN A 868 -58.12 -107.21 -7.33
N ASN A 869 -58.53 -106.35 -8.26
CA ASN A 869 -58.79 -104.95 -7.95
C ASN A 869 -60.25 -104.74 -7.51
N LYS A 870 -60.46 -104.45 -6.23
CA LYS A 870 -61.76 -104.08 -5.66
C LYS A 870 -61.86 -102.58 -5.34
N VAL A 871 -60.91 -101.77 -5.82
CA VAL A 871 -60.91 -100.31 -5.62
C VAL A 871 -61.67 -99.62 -6.76
N GLU A 872 -62.63 -98.76 -6.41
CA GLU A 872 -63.39 -97.97 -7.38
C GLU A 872 -62.56 -96.80 -7.93
N ASN A 873 -62.54 -96.65 -9.27
CA ASN A 873 -61.86 -95.57 -10.00
C ASN A 873 -60.36 -95.39 -9.67
N PRO A 874 -59.49 -96.38 -9.97
CA PRO A 874 -58.05 -96.31 -9.69
C PRO A 874 -57.31 -95.18 -10.44
N GLU A 875 -57.90 -94.66 -11.52
CA GLU A 875 -57.43 -93.47 -12.26
C GLU A 875 -57.29 -92.22 -11.39
N ASN A 876 -58.10 -92.12 -10.33
CA ASN A 876 -58.21 -90.92 -9.49
C ASN A 876 -57.40 -91.02 -8.19
N ILE A 877 -56.54 -92.03 -8.06
CA ILE A 877 -55.75 -92.25 -6.85
C ILE A 877 -54.28 -92.08 -7.21
N LEU A 878 -53.57 -91.17 -6.54
CA LEU A 878 -52.15 -90.94 -6.77
C LEU A 878 -51.28 -91.73 -5.79
N ILE A 879 -50.33 -92.46 -6.34
CA ILE A 879 -49.34 -93.27 -5.60
C ILE A 879 -47.92 -92.88 -6.05
N PRO A 880 -46.92 -92.91 -5.15
CA PRO A 880 -45.53 -92.79 -5.58
C PRO A 880 -45.17 -93.86 -6.63
N PRO A 881 -44.37 -93.54 -7.66
CA PRO A 881 -44.04 -94.50 -8.70
C PRO A 881 -43.19 -95.66 -8.16
N PHE A 882 -43.39 -96.86 -8.70
CA PHE A 882 -42.66 -98.07 -8.32
C PHE A 882 -42.78 -98.41 -6.83
N PHE A 883 -43.97 -98.23 -6.26
CA PHE A 883 -44.23 -98.47 -4.85
C PHE A 883 -44.56 -99.95 -4.58
N ILE A 884 -45.25 -100.61 -5.52
CA ILE A 884 -45.67 -102.01 -5.40
C ILE A 884 -44.53 -102.94 -5.84
N GLN A 885 -43.78 -102.53 -6.88
CA GLN A 885 -42.76 -103.35 -7.54
C GLN A 885 -41.74 -104.01 -6.59
N PRO A 886 -41.15 -103.33 -5.59
CA PRO A 886 -40.12 -103.93 -4.76
C PRO A 886 -40.59 -105.17 -4.00
N GLN A 887 -41.88 -105.20 -3.61
CA GLN A 887 -42.44 -106.35 -2.90
C GLN A 887 -42.67 -107.55 -3.82
N LEU A 888 -43.07 -107.28 -5.07
CA LEU A 888 -43.20 -108.32 -6.08
C LEU A 888 -41.85 -108.89 -6.51
N GLU A 889 -40.84 -108.04 -6.65
CA GLU A 889 -39.46 -108.48 -6.92
C GLU A 889 -38.95 -109.39 -5.80
N ASN A 890 -39.21 -109.02 -4.54
CA ASN A 890 -38.85 -109.85 -3.39
C ASN A 890 -39.60 -111.19 -3.38
N ALA A 891 -40.92 -111.16 -3.63
CA ALA A 891 -41.75 -112.37 -3.67
C ALA A 891 -41.27 -113.36 -4.75
N ILE A 892 -40.98 -112.87 -5.96
CA ILE A 892 -40.49 -113.72 -7.06
C ILE A 892 -39.08 -114.26 -6.74
N LYS A 893 -38.12 -113.37 -6.46
CA LYS A 893 -36.70 -113.75 -6.34
C LYS A 893 -36.41 -114.63 -5.14
N HIS A 894 -37.01 -114.33 -3.99
CA HIS A 894 -36.67 -114.98 -2.73
C HIS A 894 -37.71 -116.00 -2.29
N GLY A 895 -38.99 -115.78 -2.62
CA GLY A 895 -40.09 -116.67 -2.25
C GLY A 895 -40.29 -117.83 -3.24
N LEU A 896 -40.59 -117.51 -4.50
CA LEU A 896 -41.17 -118.47 -5.45
C LEU A 896 -40.16 -119.29 -6.25
N LEU A 897 -39.05 -118.69 -6.71
CA LEU A 897 -38.05 -119.40 -7.54
C LEU A 897 -37.40 -120.60 -6.82
N ASN A 898 -37.54 -120.69 -5.49
CA ASN A 898 -36.96 -121.76 -4.68
C ASN A 898 -37.97 -122.88 -4.33
N LYS A 899 -39.23 -122.78 -4.76
CA LYS A 899 -40.27 -123.80 -4.57
C LYS A 899 -40.52 -124.54 -5.88
N LYS A 900 -40.53 -125.87 -5.86
CA LYS A 900 -40.55 -126.70 -7.07
C LYS A 900 -41.95 -127.01 -7.65
N GLU A 901 -43.03 -126.79 -6.90
CA GLU A 901 -44.40 -127.09 -7.37
C GLU A 901 -45.43 -126.04 -6.92
N HIS A 902 -46.28 -125.62 -7.87
CA HIS A 902 -47.37 -124.62 -7.81
C HIS A 902 -47.07 -123.31 -7.04
N SER A 903 -46.46 -122.35 -7.74
CA SER A 903 -46.14 -120.99 -7.26
C SER A 903 -47.20 -119.98 -7.70
N LEU A 904 -47.80 -119.26 -6.74
CA LEU A 904 -48.89 -118.29 -6.99
C LEU A 904 -48.61 -116.97 -6.24
N ILE A 905 -48.80 -115.85 -6.95
CA ILE A 905 -48.88 -114.51 -6.36
C ILE A 905 -50.31 -113.99 -6.46
N VAL A 906 -50.90 -113.61 -5.33
CA VAL A 906 -52.18 -112.92 -5.29
C VAL A 906 -51.97 -111.48 -4.85
N ILE A 907 -52.42 -110.53 -5.68
CA ILE A 907 -52.43 -109.11 -5.35
C ILE A 907 -53.88 -108.68 -5.17
N GLU A 908 -54.25 -108.33 -3.95
CA GLU A 908 -55.58 -107.82 -3.62
C GLU A 908 -55.50 -106.33 -3.29
N LEU A 909 -56.29 -105.54 -4.01
CA LEU A 909 -56.46 -104.12 -3.71
C LEU A 909 -57.87 -103.88 -3.20
N MET A 910 -57.97 -103.27 -2.03
CA MET A 910 -59.24 -102.93 -1.40
C MET A 910 -59.21 -101.55 -0.77
N GLU A 911 -60.38 -100.93 -0.71
CA GLU A 911 -60.59 -99.64 -0.07
C GLU A 911 -61.38 -99.84 1.22
N GLU A 912 -60.81 -99.43 2.35
CA GLU A 912 -61.44 -99.52 3.67
C GLU A 912 -61.17 -98.22 4.44
N ASN A 913 -62.22 -97.60 4.99
CA ASN A 913 -62.12 -96.42 5.87
C ASN A 913 -61.28 -95.25 5.31
N GLY A 914 -61.35 -94.98 4.00
CA GLY A 914 -60.61 -93.87 3.35
C GLY A 914 -59.12 -94.15 3.08
N MET A 915 -58.66 -95.38 3.37
CA MET A 915 -57.31 -95.85 3.05
C MET A 915 -57.38 -96.87 1.91
N VAL A 916 -56.36 -96.87 1.05
CA VAL A 916 -56.16 -97.93 0.07
C VAL A 916 -55.20 -98.95 0.66
N LYS A 917 -55.65 -100.20 0.73
CA LYS A 917 -54.90 -101.34 1.26
C LYS A 917 -54.57 -102.29 0.12
N ILE A 918 -53.28 -102.51 -0.09
CA ILE A 918 -52.73 -103.42 -1.09
C ILE A 918 -52.09 -104.58 -0.34
N ILE A 919 -52.62 -105.77 -0.56
CA ILE A 919 -52.12 -107.01 -0.01
C ILE A 919 -51.46 -107.79 -1.15
N ILE A 920 -50.21 -108.20 -0.94
CA ILE A 920 -49.46 -109.07 -1.84
C ILE A 920 -49.15 -110.34 -1.06
N GLU A 921 -49.73 -111.46 -1.49
CA GLU A 921 -49.51 -112.77 -0.91
C GLU A 921 -48.80 -113.68 -1.89
N ASP A 922 -47.70 -114.27 -1.44
CA ASP A 922 -47.04 -115.37 -2.13
C ASP A 922 -47.18 -116.66 -1.33
N ASN A 923 -47.24 -117.80 -2.01
CA ASN A 923 -47.26 -119.12 -1.37
C ASN A 923 -45.85 -119.77 -1.35
N GLY A 924 -44.78 -118.98 -1.36
CA GLY A 924 -43.39 -119.43 -1.39
C GLY A 924 -42.91 -120.05 -0.08
N ILE A 925 -41.59 -120.17 0.08
CA ILE A 925 -40.97 -120.87 1.23
C ILE A 925 -41.03 -120.10 2.57
N GLY A 926 -41.46 -118.83 2.55
CA GLY A 926 -41.49 -117.94 3.73
C GLY A 926 -40.14 -117.33 4.11
N ARG A 927 -40.14 -116.20 4.82
CA ARG A 927 -38.93 -115.40 5.11
C ARG A 927 -37.97 -116.11 6.07
N GLU A 928 -38.49 -116.79 7.09
CA GLU A 928 -37.65 -117.45 8.10
C GLU A 928 -36.88 -118.65 7.51
N ALA A 929 -37.51 -119.44 6.64
CA ALA A 929 -36.88 -120.56 5.95
C ALA A 929 -35.84 -120.08 4.94
N ALA A 930 -36.17 -119.04 4.16
CA ALA A 930 -35.22 -118.42 3.23
C ALA A 930 -33.96 -117.89 3.96
N SER A 931 -34.15 -117.33 5.18
CA SER A 931 -33.06 -116.84 6.03
C SER A 931 -32.13 -117.96 6.54
N LYS A 932 -32.69 -119.14 6.86
CA LYS A 932 -31.94 -120.33 7.33
C LYS A 932 -31.16 -121.05 6.23
N MET A 933 -31.59 -120.99 4.96
CA MET A 933 -30.89 -121.60 3.81
C MET A 933 -29.61 -120.86 3.36
N LYS A 934 -29.08 -119.91 4.14
CA LYS A 934 -27.90 -119.07 3.82
C LYS A 934 -27.98 -118.30 2.48
N ILE A 935 -29.15 -118.20 1.87
CA ILE A 935 -29.43 -117.37 0.68
C ILE A 935 -29.17 -115.86 0.98
N TYR A 936 -29.13 -115.48 2.26
CA TYR A 936 -28.88 -114.10 2.73
C TYR A 936 -27.42 -113.76 3.09
N LYS A 937 -26.43 -114.66 2.87
CA LYS A 937 -25.02 -114.37 3.22
C LYS A 937 -24.18 -113.73 2.10
N ASN A 938 -24.69 -113.64 0.88
CA ASN A 938 -24.02 -112.94 -0.21
C ASN A 938 -25.06 -112.27 -1.13
N THR A 939 -25.64 -111.15 -0.67
CA THR A 939 -26.32 -110.12 -1.46
C THR A 939 -26.91 -109.06 -0.52
N ASN A 940 -27.05 -107.83 -1.01
CA ASN A 940 -27.56 -106.61 -0.35
C ASN A 940 -29.01 -106.71 0.18
N THR A 941 -29.51 -107.88 0.59
CA THR A 941 -30.94 -108.11 0.87
C THR A 941 -31.42 -107.59 2.22
N LYS A 942 -30.53 -107.35 3.21
CA LYS A 942 -30.87 -106.49 4.36
C LYS A 942 -31.14 -105.02 3.95
N LYS A 943 -30.71 -104.58 2.76
CA LYS A 943 -31.03 -103.26 2.22
C LYS A 943 -32.41 -103.20 1.56
N GLY A 944 -32.95 -104.27 0.99
CA GLY A 944 -34.23 -104.19 0.23
C GLY A 944 -35.44 -103.80 1.10
N ILE A 945 -35.60 -104.46 2.25
CA ILE A 945 -36.66 -104.14 3.23
C ILE A 945 -36.37 -102.79 3.90
N PHE A 946 -35.11 -102.57 4.32
CA PHE A 946 -34.68 -101.30 4.92
C PHE A 946 -34.91 -100.10 3.99
N LEU A 947 -34.62 -100.22 2.70
CA LEU A 947 -34.85 -99.18 1.69
C LEU A 947 -36.35 -98.96 1.47
N THR A 948 -37.18 -99.99 1.55
CA THR A 948 -38.63 -99.84 1.49
C THR A 948 -39.14 -99.09 2.73
N GLU A 949 -38.70 -99.46 3.92
CA GLU A 949 -39.06 -98.77 5.18
C GLU A 949 -38.55 -97.33 5.22
N GLU A 950 -37.32 -97.08 4.76
CA GLU A 950 -36.72 -95.74 4.68
C GLU A 950 -37.46 -94.86 3.65
N ARG A 951 -37.85 -95.44 2.51
CA ARG A 951 -38.67 -94.77 1.51
C ARG A 951 -40.03 -94.38 2.08
N ILE A 952 -40.69 -95.28 2.82
CA ILE A 952 -41.97 -95.00 3.50
C ILE A 952 -41.80 -93.92 4.59
N LYS A 953 -40.71 -93.96 5.37
CA LYS A 953 -40.39 -92.89 6.35
C LYS A 953 -40.22 -91.53 5.69
N ASN A 954 -39.52 -91.47 4.55
CA ASN A 954 -39.32 -90.22 3.82
C ASN A 954 -40.63 -89.72 3.19
N LEU A 955 -41.49 -90.61 2.70
CA LEU A 955 -42.83 -90.24 2.23
C LEU A 955 -43.71 -89.70 3.37
N ASN A 956 -43.67 -90.31 4.56
CA ASN A 956 -44.39 -89.82 5.73
C ASN A 956 -43.89 -88.42 6.17
N LYS A 957 -42.58 -88.13 6.08
CA LYS A 957 -42.03 -86.78 6.33
C LYS A 957 -42.55 -85.72 5.34
N LEU A 958 -42.92 -86.15 4.13
CA LEU A 958 -43.54 -85.31 3.10
C LEU A 958 -45.08 -85.30 3.19
N ASN A 959 -45.63 -85.61 4.37
CA ASN A 959 -47.07 -85.66 4.68
C ASN A 959 -47.87 -86.72 3.90
N PHE A 960 -47.24 -87.75 3.32
CA PHE A 960 -47.96 -88.88 2.71
C PHE A 960 -48.09 -90.03 3.71
N LYS A 961 -49.24 -90.11 4.40
CA LYS A 961 -49.48 -91.14 5.43
C LYS A 961 -49.51 -92.53 4.81
N SER A 962 -48.48 -93.31 5.08
CA SER A 962 -48.32 -94.67 4.58
C SER A 962 -47.67 -95.58 5.63
N SER A 963 -48.09 -96.83 5.64
CA SER A 963 -47.58 -97.86 6.55
C SER A 963 -47.37 -99.16 5.80
N PHE A 964 -46.41 -99.94 6.26
CA PHE A 964 -46.05 -101.23 5.69
C PHE A 964 -45.81 -102.24 6.79
N PHE A 965 -46.34 -103.44 6.61
CA PHE A 965 -46.02 -104.58 7.44
C PHE A 965 -45.95 -105.84 6.59
N MET A 966 -45.13 -106.80 7.03
CA MET A 966 -45.03 -108.12 6.41
C MET A 966 -45.10 -109.21 7.48
N GLU A 967 -45.84 -110.27 7.18
CA GLU A 967 -45.98 -111.46 8.02
C GLU A 967 -45.74 -112.73 7.20
N ASP A 968 -45.17 -113.76 7.83
CA ASP A 968 -45.04 -115.09 7.23
C ASP A 968 -46.36 -115.87 7.45
N LEU A 969 -46.83 -116.55 6.41
CA LEU A 969 -48.03 -117.39 6.47
C LEU A 969 -47.64 -118.82 6.85
N TYR A 970 -48.36 -119.44 7.78
CA TYR A 970 -48.06 -120.80 8.25
C TYR A 970 -49.25 -121.75 7.99
N LYS A 971 -48.95 -122.98 7.57
CA LYS A 971 -49.91 -124.07 7.44
C LYS A 971 -49.32 -125.30 8.15
N ASN A 972 -50.03 -125.85 9.14
CA ASN A 972 -49.56 -126.96 9.99
C ASN A 972 -48.17 -126.72 10.63
N ASN A 973 -47.95 -125.55 11.22
CA ASN A 973 -46.68 -125.13 11.85
C ASN A 973 -45.43 -125.09 10.93
N MET A 974 -45.61 -125.14 9.61
CA MET A 974 -44.55 -124.89 8.61
C MET A 974 -44.87 -123.62 7.81
N ALA A 975 -43.84 -122.82 7.53
CA ALA A 975 -43.97 -121.60 6.72
C ALA A 975 -44.38 -121.96 5.29
N ASN A 976 -45.40 -121.27 4.77
CA ASN A 976 -46.06 -121.55 3.50
C ASN A 976 -46.47 -120.24 2.80
N GLY A 977 -45.57 -119.27 2.79
CA GLY A 977 -45.74 -118.01 2.07
C GLY A 977 -45.42 -116.77 2.88
N THR A 978 -45.50 -115.61 2.22
CA THR A 978 -45.37 -114.28 2.84
C THR A 978 -46.56 -113.43 2.44
N ARG A 979 -47.10 -112.67 3.40
CA ARG A 979 -48.06 -111.59 3.14
C ARG A 979 -47.40 -110.25 3.39
N ALA A 980 -47.36 -109.40 2.37
CA ALA A 980 -46.96 -108.01 2.48
C ALA A 980 -48.18 -107.11 2.34
N VAL A 981 -48.39 -106.21 3.32
CA VAL A 981 -49.52 -105.28 3.34
C VAL A 981 -49.00 -103.85 3.31
N LEU A 982 -49.38 -103.13 2.27
CA LEU A 982 -49.10 -101.73 2.06
C LEU A 982 -50.41 -100.95 2.24
N MET A 983 -50.41 -99.93 3.10
CA MET A 983 -51.56 -99.05 3.31
C MET A 983 -51.17 -97.60 3.11
N PHE A 984 -51.98 -96.83 2.41
CA PHE A 984 -51.79 -95.39 2.26
C PHE A 984 -53.13 -94.64 2.19
N GLU A 985 -53.10 -93.37 2.60
CA GLU A 985 -54.28 -92.50 2.60
C GLU A 985 -54.70 -92.16 1.17
N LYS A 986 -56.00 -92.28 0.87
CA LYS A 986 -56.54 -92.03 -0.46
C LYS A 986 -56.42 -90.54 -0.81
N ASN A 987 -55.34 -90.18 -1.48
CA ASN A 987 -55.16 -88.86 -2.06
C ASN A 987 -55.80 -88.85 -3.45
N LYS A 988 -56.95 -88.17 -3.57
CA LYS A 988 -57.61 -87.97 -4.85
C LYS A 988 -56.71 -87.14 -5.77
N ALA A 989 -56.57 -87.59 -7.02
CA ALA A 989 -55.77 -86.97 -8.07
C ALA A 989 -56.23 -85.55 -8.40
#